data_AF-A0A2P8AIE3-F1
#
_entry.id   AF-A0A2P8AIE3-F1
#
_cell.length_a   1.000
_cell.length_b   1.000
_cell.length_c   1.000
_cell.angle_alpha   90.00
_cell.angle_beta   90.00
_cell.angle_gamma   90.00
#
_symmetry.space_group_name_H-M   'P 1'
#
loop_
_entity.id
_entity.type
_entity.pdbx_description
1 polymer ?
#
loop_
_entity_poly.entity_id
_entity_poly.type
_entity_poly.pdbx_seq_one_letter_code
_entity_poly.pdbx_strand_id
1 'polypeptide(L)'
;MSELHEALKDLSPVDFADVPLDNLAEWLQSHLESGELICNSVPQPPGGEPFHSSKPKHSEPDLAASSKDIFVSSARSPDPHSLHASFHGAWGKPYKLGAKDNPLDVQVYKMAAKDKYGAWFARRSVHEGISFSRMRKAMRWEFPASMAVEGGPGAGAVRGLAVDSRLEQHKVGKVGQMEVFQLSAQFPGPTTPREFISLLIVSENALSEKSAADGKHIPRHLMVVSKPCEHPEAHERSGYIRGKYESVELIREIPLHKRSDKSASTSNLLEKHSGPQNGRDRGNTISYAESRGPDAKGEHVDNHEASKDEANPELNPIEWIMITRSDPGGGIPRFMVERGTPGGIVADVSKLFDWACSNEDIPNPDEEDVDELVERRKSEAPLPAPDTSVSESHNDQVQAGEESNGILASAKNAVTAGVEAYAPTAVADMLHVDPKPADDVSDSSSTSSYESADDYLDDTVLSTASLPLSDTLPSDASTKSLSRVGTGFSSHDKKLLELEAHKKKLEQKLTKKRESEQNKLASSQGKSATEAAKARERHERELKKLEERQQREMKKLEERKDKEVEKARRKREKQNDKDMLSRVTRERDDFRRRVEIVQRENELLREQIGEVQRENTVLVQKITKGKGGEEVLSAVRGELGKKGKQRPESMRSYSSVA
;
A
#
# COMPACT_ATOMS: atom_id res chain seq x y z
N MET A 1 22.96 4.07 -16.58
CA MET A 1 21.62 4.58 -16.96
C MET A 1 21.06 3.88 -18.20
N SER A 2 21.66 3.98 -19.38
CA SER A 2 21.23 3.21 -20.57
C SER A 2 21.22 1.72 -20.25
N GLU A 3 22.37 1.20 -19.83
CA GLU A 3 22.63 -0.19 -19.40
C GLU A 3 21.55 -0.78 -18.48
N LEU A 4 21.19 -0.09 -17.37
CA LEU A 4 20.08 -0.50 -16.49
C LEU A 4 18.73 -0.61 -17.23
N HIS A 5 18.44 0.26 -18.20
CA HIS A 5 17.22 0.16 -18.99
C HIS A 5 17.29 -0.89 -20.10
N GLU A 6 18.48 -1.32 -20.53
CA GLU A 6 18.63 -2.47 -21.42
C GLU A 6 18.41 -3.76 -20.61
N ALA A 7 19.06 -3.91 -19.45
CA ALA A 7 18.82 -5.04 -18.53
C ALA A 7 17.34 -5.20 -18.16
N LEU A 8 16.62 -4.10 -17.94
CA LEU A 8 15.17 -4.13 -17.67
C LEU A 8 14.29 -4.50 -18.88
N LYS A 9 14.83 -4.53 -20.11
CA LYS A 9 14.15 -5.15 -21.28
C LYS A 9 14.34 -6.65 -21.30
N ASP A 10 15.37 -7.20 -20.67
CA ASP A 10 15.55 -8.65 -20.58
C ASP A 10 14.45 -9.30 -19.70
N LEU A 11 13.73 -8.49 -18.90
CA LEU A 11 12.52 -8.90 -18.18
C LEU A 11 11.23 -8.87 -19.02
N SER A 12 11.29 -8.32 -20.24
CA SER A 12 10.10 -8.11 -21.07
C SER A 12 9.52 -9.42 -21.65
N PRO A 13 8.27 -9.40 -22.17
CA PRO A 13 7.60 -10.62 -22.62
C PRO A 13 8.36 -11.39 -23.70
N VAL A 14 8.35 -12.72 -23.59
CA VAL A 14 9.00 -13.64 -24.54
C VAL A 14 8.00 -14.68 -25.06
N ASP A 15 8.05 -15.00 -26.36
CA ASP A 15 7.39 -16.20 -26.89
C ASP A 15 8.22 -17.42 -26.48
N PHE A 16 7.58 -18.50 -26.02
CA PHE A 16 8.32 -19.72 -25.66
C PHE A 16 9.05 -20.34 -26.86
N ALA A 17 8.55 -20.14 -28.08
CA ALA A 17 9.21 -20.59 -29.31
C ALA A 17 10.54 -19.86 -29.59
N ASP A 18 10.76 -18.67 -29.01
CA ASP A 18 12.01 -17.91 -29.10
C ASP A 18 13.02 -18.26 -27.99
N VAL A 19 12.67 -19.14 -27.04
CA VAL A 19 13.58 -19.58 -25.96
C VAL A 19 14.57 -20.62 -26.51
N PRO A 20 15.89 -20.35 -26.50
CA PRO A 20 16.86 -21.20 -27.18
C PRO A 20 17.23 -22.42 -26.32
N LEU A 21 16.37 -23.44 -26.28
CA LEU A 21 16.55 -24.64 -25.46
C LEU A 21 17.92 -25.34 -25.69
N ASP A 22 18.41 -25.38 -26.94
CA ASP A 22 19.73 -25.92 -27.30
C ASP A 22 20.92 -25.17 -26.67
N ASN A 23 20.72 -23.90 -26.29
CA ASN A 23 21.73 -23.06 -25.64
C ASN A 23 21.18 -22.36 -24.39
N LEU A 24 20.34 -23.07 -23.63
CA LEU A 24 19.62 -22.49 -22.50
C LEU A 24 20.57 -21.99 -21.41
N ALA A 25 21.74 -22.61 -21.23
CA ALA A 25 22.73 -22.22 -20.23
C ALA A 25 23.24 -20.77 -20.42
N GLU A 26 23.67 -20.39 -21.63
CA GLU A 26 24.14 -19.04 -21.92
C GLU A 26 22.99 -18.02 -21.86
N TRP A 27 21.80 -18.41 -22.30
CA TRP A 27 20.60 -17.57 -22.24
C TRP A 27 20.17 -17.27 -20.80
N LEU A 28 20.13 -18.27 -19.92
CA LEU A 28 19.84 -18.07 -18.49
C LEU A 28 20.92 -17.20 -17.82
N GLN A 29 22.20 -17.47 -18.09
CA GLN A 29 23.32 -16.70 -17.55
C GLN A 29 23.20 -15.20 -17.87
N SER A 30 22.87 -14.84 -19.11
CA SER A 30 22.61 -13.45 -19.53
C SER A 30 21.50 -12.77 -18.71
N HIS A 31 20.40 -13.48 -18.46
CA HIS A 31 19.28 -12.95 -17.66
C HIS A 31 19.63 -12.81 -16.17
N LEU A 32 20.48 -13.69 -15.63
CA LEU A 32 20.98 -13.59 -14.26
C LEU A 32 21.96 -12.42 -14.09
N GLU A 33 22.81 -12.14 -15.09
CA GLU A 33 23.71 -10.97 -15.08
C GLU A 33 22.93 -9.65 -15.14
N SER A 34 21.90 -9.56 -15.99
CA SER A 34 20.96 -8.44 -15.97
C SER A 34 20.22 -8.34 -14.63
N GLY A 35 19.83 -9.48 -14.04
CA GLY A 35 19.24 -9.55 -12.69
C GLY A 35 20.17 -9.01 -11.60
N GLU A 36 21.46 -9.37 -11.60
CA GLU A 36 22.47 -8.84 -10.67
C GLU A 36 22.57 -7.31 -10.77
N LEU A 37 22.64 -6.79 -11.99
CA LEU A 37 22.75 -5.36 -12.27
C LEU A 37 21.49 -4.60 -11.82
N ILE A 38 20.31 -5.16 -12.07
CA ILE A 38 19.01 -4.60 -11.65
C ILE A 38 18.91 -4.56 -10.13
N CYS A 39 19.14 -5.69 -9.44
CA CYS A 39 19.06 -5.78 -7.98
C CYS A 39 20.06 -4.86 -7.28
N ASN A 40 21.32 -4.84 -7.72
CA ASN A 40 22.31 -3.96 -7.11
C ASN A 40 22.15 -2.47 -7.46
N SER A 41 21.35 -2.11 -8.47
CA SER A 41 21.05 -0.70 -8.79
C SER A 41 20.16 -0.01 -7.74
N VAL A 42 19.40 -0.78 -6.95
CA VAL A 42 18.49 -0.25 -5.93
C VAL A 42 19.33 0.27 -4.76
N PRO A 43 19.19 1.53 -4.30
CA PRO A 43 19.96 2.06 -3.18
C PRO A 43 19.78 1.21 -1.92
N GLN A 44 20.81 1.13 -1.07
CA GLN A 44 20.69 0.55 0.26
C GLN A 44 19.69 1.34 1.15
N PRO A 45 19.12 0.71 2.20
CA PRO A 45 18.36 1.41 3.22
C PRO A 45 19.16 2.56 3.87
N PRO A 46 18.51 3.66 4.28
CA PRO A 46 19.20 4.82 4.85
C PRO A 46 19.59 4.59 6.32
N GLY A 47 20.88 4.50 6.59
CA GLY A 47 21.44 4.28 7.94
C GLY A 47 22.05 2.89 8.10
N GLY A 48 22.00 2.35 9.32
CA GLY A 48 22.61 1.06 9.66
C GLY A 48 24.12 1.13 9.93
N GLU A 49 24.62 0.09 10.58
CA GLU A 49 26.03 -0.15 10.90
C GLU A 49 26.69 -0.96 9.77
N PRO A 50 27.91 -0.63 9.31
CA PRO A 50 28.64 -1.48 8.36
C PRO A 50 28.71 -2.95 8.81
N PHE A 51 28.64 -3.90 7.87
CA PHE A 51 28.67 -5.33 8.22
C PHE A 51 29.92 -5.72 9.05
N HIS A 52 31.07 -5.08 8.83
CA HIS A 52 32.28 -5.30 9.64
C HIS A 52 32.18 -4.87 11.12
N SER A 53 31.28 -3.93 11.46
CA SER A 53 31.02 -3.51 12.87
C SER A 53 29.73 -4.10 13.44
N SER A 54 28.94 -4.79 12.61
CA SER A 54 27.66 -5.40 13.00
C SER A 54 27.87 -6.75 13.70
N LYS A 55 26.91 -7.12 14.55
CA LYS A 55 26.79 -8.46 15.15
C LYS A 55 25.34 -8.94 15.04
N PRO A 56 25.07 -10.25 14.90
CA PRO A 56 23.71 -10.77 14.97
C PRO A 56 23.03 -10.40 16.28
N LYS A 57 21.72 -10.15 16.19
CA LYS A 57 20.80 -9.87 17.29
C LYS A 57 20.46 -11.13 18.10
N HIS A 58 20.52 -12.30 17.46
CA HIS A 58 20.14 -13.60 17.99
C HIS A 58 21.37 -14.51 18.15
N SER A 59 21.34 -15.40 19.15
CA SER A 59 22.36 -16.44 19.38
C SER A 59 22.05 -17.75 18.66
N GLU A 60 20.79 -17.97 18.28
CA GLU A 60 20.30 -19.19 17.63
C GLU A 60 19.50 -18.82 16.37
N PRO A 61 19.58 -19.61 15.28
CA PRO A 61 18.88 -19.35 14.04
C PRO A 61 17.39 -19.73 14.13
N ASP A 62 16.59 -19.24 13.18
CA ASP A 62 15.20 -19.67 12.95
C ASP A 62 14.23 -19.57 14.16
N LEU A 63 14.55 -18.69 15.11
CA LEU A 63 13.74 -18.41 16.32
C LEU A 63 12.39 -17.72 16.04
N ALA A 64 12.16 -17.18 14.84
CA ALA A 64 10.89 -16.55 14.48
C ALA A 64 9.81 -17.60 14.23
N ALA A 65 8.60 -17.37 14.78
CA ALA A 65 7.39 -18.15 14.50
C ALA A 65 6.44 -17.41 13.52
N SER A 66 6.55 -16.10 13.42
CA SER A 66 5.76 -15.22 12.55
C SER A 66 6.57 -13.99 12.10
N SER A 67 6.00 -13.20 11.18
CA SER A 67 6.56 -11.90 10.74
C SER A 67 6.69 -10.86 11.86
N LYS A 68 6.06 -11.07 13.02
CA LYS A 68 6.17 -10.20 14.21
C LYS A 68 7.43 -10.47 15.02
N ASP A 69 8.01 -11.66 14.86
CA ASP A 69 9.18 -12.15 15.59
C ASP A 69 10.47 -11.91 14.79
N ILE A 70 10.34 -11.59 13.50
CA ILE A 70 11.42 -11.15 12.61
C ILE A 70 11.95 -9.79 13.07
N PHE A 71 13.27 -9.70 13.26
CA PHE A 71 13.95 -8.48 13.63
C PHE A 71 14.43 -7.71 12.38
N VAL A 72 14.15 -6.41 12.33
CA VAL A 72 14.72 -5.52 11.30
C VAL A 72 16.18 -5.27 11.64
N SER A 73 17.09 -5.78 10.82
CA SER A 73 18.53 -5.68 11.09
C SER A 73 19.05 -4.27 10.86
N SER A 74 19.93 -3.81 11.74
CA SER A 74 20.75 -2.62 11.49
C SER A 74 21.99 -2.91 10.63
N ALA A 75 22.24 -4.17 10.25
CA ALA A 75 23.43 -4.54 9.48
C ALA A 75 23.34 -4.03 8.03
N ARG A 76 24.31 -3.20 7.65
CA ARG A 76 24.43 -2.59 6.32
C ARG A 76 25.36 -3.41 5.44
N SER A 77 24.81 -3.94 4.36
CA SER A 77 25.50 -4.69 3.30
C SER A 77 26.77 -3.99 2.80
N PRO A 78 27.77 -4.75 2.30
CA PRO A 78 29.00 -4.20 1.71
C PRO A 78 28.73 -3.07 0.71
N ASP A 79 29.63 -2.09 0.63
CA ASP A 79 29.49 -0.98 -0.33
C ASP A 79 29.47 -1.53 -1.77
N PRO A 80 28.47 -1.17 -2.59
CA PRO A 80 28.27 -1.81 -3.89
C PRO A 80 29.32 -1.39 -4.91
N HIS A 81 29.64 -2.31 -5.84
CA HIS A 81 30.56 -2.05 -6.94
C HIS A 81 30.20 -0.75 -7.70
N SER A 82 31.22 -0.01 -8.14
CA SER A 82 31.12 1.37 -8.66
C SER A 82 30.09 1.53 -9.80
N LEU A 83 29.97 0.51 -10.66
CA LEU A 83 28.95 0.42 -11.71
C LEU A 83 27.53 0.50 -11.13
N HIS A 84 27.24 -0.34 -10.13
CA HIS A 84 25.93 -0.42 -9.48
C HIS A 84 25.60 0.87 -8.72
N ALA A 85 26.59 1.39 -7.98
CA ALA A 85 26.49 2.67 -7.28
C ALA A 85 26.15 3.85 -8.22
N SER A 86 26.65 3.83 -9.47
CA SER A 86 26.34 4.84 -10.49
C SER A 86 24.86 4.87 -10.91
N PHE A 87 24.11 3.80 -10.64
CA PHE A 87 22.69 3.69 -10.99
C PHE A 87 21.74 3.98 -9.82
N HIS A 88 22.23 4.16 -8.59
CA HIS A 88 21.40 4.53 -7.43
C HIS A 88 20.54 5.78 -7.71
N GLY A 89 21.08 6.76 -8.45
CA GLY A 89 20.38 7.99 -8.85
C GLY A 89 19.26 7.82 -9.89
N ALA A 90 19.04 6.60 -10.40
CA ALA A 90 17.87 6.26 -11.22
C ALA A 90 16.58 6.16 -10.38
N TRP A 91 16.72 5.77 -9.11
CA TRP A 91 15.63 5.52 -8.19
C TRP A 91 15.25 6.80 -7.44
N GLY A 92 13.94 7.02 -7.25
CA GLY A 92 13.43 8.07 -6.38
C GLY A 92 13.76 7.83 -4.91
N LYS A 93 13.48 8.82 -4.06
CA LYS A 93 13.59 8.65 -2.60
C LYS A 93 12.61 7.56 -2.11
N PRO A 94 12.92 6.83 -1.02
CA PRO A 94 12.02 5.86 -0.42
C PRO A 94 10.62 6.43 -0.15
N TYR A 95 9.59 5.61 -0.35
CA TYR A 95 8.22 5.91 0.08
C TYR A 95 8.17 6.03 1.60
N LYS A 96 7.50 7.08 2.08
CA LYS A 96 7.15 7.21 3.50
C LYS A 96 5.85 6.44 3.76
N LEU A 97 5.98 5.23 4.27
CA LEU A 97 4.88 4.42 4.78
C LEU A 97 4.74 4.62 6.30
N GLY A 98 3.56 4.36 6.86
CA GLY A 98 3.34 4.41 8.30
C GLY A 98 3.93 3.17 8.98
N ALA A 99 4.48 3.31 10.19
CA ALA A 99 5.10 2.18 10.92
C ALA A 99 4.10 1.03 11.22
N LYS A 100 2.80 1.31 11.29
CA LYS A 100 1.74 0.29 11.38
C LYS A 100 1.61 -0.53 10.09
N ASP A 101 1.77 0.12 8.94
CA ASP A 101 1.59 -0.46 7.60
C ASP A 101 2.91 -1.03 7.05
N ASN A 102 4.04 -0.74 7.72
CA ASN A 102 5.38 -1.20 7.41
C ASN A 102 6.18 -1.53 8.69
N PRO A 103 5.78 -2.56 9.46
CA PRO A 103 6.46 -2.94 10.70
C PRO A 103 7.88 -3.50 10.47
N LEU A 104 8.18 -3.95 9.24
CA LEU A 104 9.44 -4.56 8.83
C LEU A 104 10.40 -3.56 8.13
N ASP A 105 10.13 -2.25 8.24
CA ASP A 105 10.87 -1.13 7.63
C ASP A 105 11.33 -1.35 6.17
N VAL A 106 10.45 -1.96 5.36
CA VAL A 106 10.72 -2.28 3.97
C VAL A 106 10.82 -0.99 3.16
N GLN A 107 12.02 -0.69 2.64
CA GLN A 107 12.26 0.53 1.87
C GLN A 107 11.76 0.33 0.44
N VAL A 108 10.63 0.95 0.08
CA VAL A 108 10.07 0.89 -1.27
C VAL A 108 10.53 2.10 -2.09
N TYR A 109 11.06 1.86 -3.28
CA TYR A 109 11.56 2.86 -4.23
C TYR A 109 10.72 2.83 -5.52
N LYS A 110 10.77 3.91 -6.30
CA LYS A 110 10.14 4.00 -7.63
C LYS A 110 11.09 4.61 -8.66
N MET A 111 11.09 4.05 -9.86
CA MET A 111 11.77 4.59 -11.03
C MET A 111 10.77 4.68 -12.20
N ALA A 112 10.80 5.76 -12.97
CA ALA A 112 10.06 5.82 -14.23
C ALA A 112 10.75 4.94 -15.29
N ALA A 113 10.00 4.03 -15.92
CA ALA A 113 10.52 3.34 -17.10
C ALA A 113 10.66 4.32 -18.28
N LYS A 114 11.45 3.93 -19.29
CA LYS A 114 11.60 4.68 -20.56
C LYS A 114 10.78 4.10 -21.71
N ASP A 115 9.91 3.15 -21.39
CA ASP A 115 8.94 2.53 -22.28
C ASP A 115 7.52 3.05 -21.98
N LYS A 116 6.50 2.35 -22.50
CA LYS A 116 5.09 2.72 -22.36
C LYS A 116 4.32 1.81 -21.39
N TYR A 117 4.98 1.08 -20.49
CA TYR A 117 4.33 0.08 -19.63
C TYR A 117 4.08 0.56 -18.19
N GLY A 118 4.73 1.63 -17.74
CA GLY A 118 4.48 2.27 -16.43
C GLY A 118 5.77 2.49 -15.64
N ALA A 119 5.66 2.67 -14.33
CA ALA A 119 6.82 2.72 -13.45
C ALA A 119 7.33 1.34 -13.02
N TRP A 120 8.63 1.26 -12.75
CA TRP A 120 9.24 0.19 -11.97
C TRP A 120 9.18 0.53 -10.48
N PHE A 121 8.86 -0.45 -9.66
CA PHE A 121 8.98 -0.38 -8.20
C PHE A 121 10.08 -1.31 -7.74
N ALA A 122 10.72 -0.97 -6.62
CA ALA A 122 11.64 -1.86 -5.94
C ALA A 122 11.37 -1.86 -4.44
N ARG A 123 11.74 -2.95 -3.75
CA ARG A 123 11.93 -2.99 -2.31
C ARG A 123 13.35 -3.42 -1.97
N ARG A 124 13.86 -2.93 -0.85
CA ARG A 124 15.06 -3.43 -0.17
C ARG A 124 14.85 -3.42 1.34
N SER A 125 15.23 -4.49 2.01
CA SER A 125 15.09 -4.66 3.46
C SER A 125 16.10 -5.69 3.99
N VAL A 126 16.42 -5.64 5.28
CA VAL A 126 17.37 -6.56 5.92
C VAL A 126 16.76 -7.13 7.20
N HIS A 127 16.78 -8.45 7.34
CA HIS A 127 16.04 -9.19 8.37
C HIS A 127 16.89 -10.21 9.11
N GLU A 128 16.54 -10.47 10.37
CA GLU A 128 17.09 -11.50 11.25
C GLU A 128 15.95 -12.27 11.95
N GLY A 129 16.26 -13.44 12.51
CA GLY A 129 15.28 -14.35 13.14
C GLY A 129 14.84 -15.52 12.25
N ILE A 130 15.14 -15.47 10.95
CA ILE A 130 15.03 -16.57 9.97
C ILE A 130 16.39 -16.75 9.29
N SER A 131 16.82 -18.01 9.07
CA SER A 131 18.09 -18.33 8.43
C SER A 131 18.02 -18.23 6.90
N PHE A 132 19.18 -18.02 6.27
CA PHE A 132 19.25 -18.07 4.80
C PHE A 132 18.78 -19.42 4.27
N SER A 133 19.13 -20.53 4.93
CA SER A 133 18.71 -21.87 4.52
C SER A 133 17.19 -22.07 4.57
N ARG A 134 16.50 -21.56 5.61
CA ARG A 134 15.02 -21.61 5.71
C ARG A 134 14.35 -20.68 4.70
N MET A 135 14.86 -19.47 4.52
CA MET A 135 14.35 -18.49 3.54
C MET A 135 14.51 -18.99 2.09
N ARG A 136 15.66 -19.59 1.75
CA ARG A 136 15.94 -20.21 0.44
C ARG A 136 14.94 -21.34 0.16
N LYS A 137 14.74 -22.25 1.13
CA LYS A 137 13.72 -23.31 1.04
C LYS A 137 12.32 -22.72 0.81
N ALA A 138 11.92 -21.73 1.62
CA ALA A 138 10.62 -21.10 1.53
C ALA A 138 10.36 -20.50 0.12
N MET A 139 11.27 -19.68 -0.40
CA MET A 139 11.12 -19.07 -1.73
C MET A 139 11.09 -20.10 -2.88
N ARG A 140 11.77 -21.24 -2.75
CA ARG A 140 11.73 -22.32 -3.76
C ARG A 140 10.53 -23.26 -3.62
N TRP A 141 9.97 -23.39 -2.41
CA TRP A 141 8.78 -24.20 -2.13
C TRP A 141 7.46 -23.43 -2.31
N GLU A 142 7.50 -22.10 -2.36
CA GLU A 142 6.33 -21.20 -2.45
C GLU A 142 5.33 -21.59 -3.56
N PHE A 143 5.82 -21.78 -4.79
CA PHE A 143 4.97 -22.13 -5.94
C PHE A 143 4.54 -23.61 -5.94
N PRO A 144 5.42 -24.60 -5.68
CA PRO A 144 5.00 -25.99 -5.44
C PRO A 144 3.94 -26.15 -4.34
N ALA A 145 4.05 -25.40 -3.23
CA ALA A 145 3.06 -25.43 -2.16
C ALA A 145 1.67 -24.98 -2.64
N SER A 146 1.60 -23.99 -3.54
CA SER A 146 0.35 -23.58 -4.17
C SER A 146 -0.21 -24.65 -5.12
N MET A 147 0.64 -25.37 -5.86
CA MET A 147 0.19 -26.47 -6.75
C MET A 147 -0.49 -27.63 -6.00
N ALA A 148 -0.24 -27.76 -4.69
CA ALA A 148 -0.83 -28.79 -3.84
C ALA A 148 -2.24 -28.43 -3.30
N VAL A 149 -2.77 -27.25 -3.62
CA VAL A 149 -4.08 -26.77 -3.13
C VAL A 149 -5.06 -26.60 -4.29
N GLU A 150 -6.10 -27.43 -4.34
CA GLU A 150 -7.19 -27.26 -5.30
C GLU A 150 -8.15 -26.14 -4.87
N GLY A 151 -8.65 -25.35 -5.83
CA GLY A 151 -9.62 -24.30 -5.54
C GLY A 151 -9.88 -23.33 -6.69
N GLY A 152 -10.41 -22.16 -6.34
CA GLY A 152 -10.61 -21.05 -7.27
C GLY A 152 -9.35 -20.24 -7.55
N PRO A 153 -9.46 -19.12 -8.30
CA PRO A 153 -8.32 -18.25 -8.61
C PRO A 153 -7.56 -17.81 -7.36
N GLY A 154 -6.24 -17.95 -7.33
CA GLY A 154 -5.43 -17.59 -6.17
C GLY A 154 -5.52 -18.57 -4.98
N ALA A 155 -6.12 -19.76 -5.11
CA ALA A 155 -6.09 -20.78 -4.07
C ALA A 155 -4.65 -21.28 -3.81
N GLY A 156 -4.29 -21.48 -2.54
CA GLY A 156 -2.91 -21.86 -2.16
C GLY A 156 -1.85 -20.77 -2.29
N ALA A 157 -2.20 -19.55 -2.73
CA ALA A 157 -1.26 -18.44 -2.91
C ALA A 157 -0.66 -17.96 -1.57
N VAL A 158 0.61 -18.30 -1.31
CA VAL A 158 1.36 -17.80 -0.14
C VAL A 158 1.41 -16.26 -0.12
N ARG A 159 1.73 -15.64 -1.26
CA ARG A 159 1.71 -14.17 -1.42
C ARG A 159 1.24 -13.72 -2.80
N GLY A 160 -0.08 -13.71 -2.98
CA GLY A 160 -0.76 -12.95 -4.05
C GLY A 160 -0.81 -13.58 -5.44
N LEU A 161 -0.01 -14.62 -5.72
CA LEU A 161 -0.09 -15.47 -6.91
C LEU A 161 -0.19 -16.94 -6.48
N ALA A 162 -1.11 -17.67 -7.12
CA ALA A 162 -1.20 -19.13 -7.07
C ALA A 162 -0.67 -19.74 -8.37
N VAL A 163 -0.32 -21.03 -8.33
CA VAL A 163 -0.05 -21.84 -9.52
C VAL A 163 -1.26 -22.69 -9.86
N ASP A 164 -1.80 -22.52 -11.06
CA ASP A 164 -2.86 -23.37 -11.60
C ASP A 164 -2.27 -24.60 -12.31
N SER A 165 -1.14 -24.41 -13.01
CA SER A 165 -0.37 -25.50 -13.63
C SER A 165 1.10 -25.10 -13.88
N ARG A 166 1.98 -26.11 -13.96
CA ARG A 166 3.33 -25.99 -14.54
C ARG A 166 3.28 -26.53 -15.96
N LEU A 167 3.74 -25.74 -16.91
CA LEU A 167 3.72 -26.05 -18.35
C LEU A 167 5.08 -26.63 -18.80
N GLU A 168 6.18 -26.06 -18.30
CA GLU A 168 7.54 -26.42 -18.67
C GLU A 168 8.47 -26.44 -17.44
N GLN A 169 9.46 -27.32 -17.42
CA GLN A 169 10.52 -27.36 -16.41
C GLN A 169 11.84 -27.90 -16.99
N HIS A 170 12.90 -27.09 -16.92
CA HIS A 170 14.23 -27.38 -17.46
C HIS A 170 15.31 -27.07 -16.41
N LYS A 171 15.95 -28.09 -15.84
CA LYS A 171 17.09 -27.94 -14.90
C LYS A 171 18.42 -27.88 -15.68
N VAL A 172 19.21 -26.82 -15.50
CA VAL A 172 20.35 -26.48 -16.36
C VAL A 172 21.67 -26.53 -15.59
N GLY A 173 22.10 -27.75 -15.25
CA GLY A 173 23.40 -28.01 -14.63
C GLY A 173 23.62 -27.25 -13.31
N LYS A 174 24.65 -26.38 -13.27
CA LYS A 174 24.89 -25.46 -12.15
C LYS A 174 24.27 -24.07 -12.33
N VAL A 175 23.79 -23.70 -13.53
CA VAL A 175 23.35 -22.32 -13.82
C VAL A 175 22.03 -22.01 -13.10
N GLY A 176 21.11 -22.98 -13.04
CA GLY A 176 19.82 -22.84 -12.35
C GLY A 176 18.76 -23.75 -12.94
N GLN A 177 17.49 -23.40 -12.74
CA GLN A 177 16.34 -24.00 -13.40
C GLN A 177 15.48 -22.93 -14.08
N MET A 178 14.82 -23.31 -15.17
CA MET A 178 13.82 -22.51 -15.87
C MET A 178 12.49 -23.25 -15.84
N GLU A 179 11.41 -22.57 -15.47
CA GLU A 179 10.06 -23.12 -15.40
C GLU A 179 9.06 -22.17 -16.04
N VAL A 180 8.02 -22.67 -16.69
CA VAL A 180 6.89 -21.86 -17.15
C VAL A 180 5.65 -22.27 -16.38
N PHE A 181 5.01 -21.32 -15.71
CA PHE A 181 3.80 -21.54 -14.91
C PHE A 181 2.61 -20.76 -15.49
N GLN A 182 1.43 -21.38 -15.44
CA GLN A 182 0.15 -20.68 -15.52
C GLN A 182 -0.26 -20.33 -14.09
N LEU A 183 -0.20 -19.04 -13.77
CA LEU A 183 -0.49 -18.50 -12.44
C LEU A 183 -1.87 -17.81 -12.42
N SER A 184 -2.52 -17.78 -11.26
CA SER A 184 -3.75 -16.99 -11.06
C SER A 184 -3.72 -16.11 -9.81
N ALA A 185 -4.58 -15.10 -9.81
CA ALA A 185 -4.82 -14.25 -8.65
C ALA A 185 -6.28 -13.77 -8.61
N GLN A 186 -6.97 -14.02 -7.49
CA GLN A 186 -8.23 -13.34 -7.20
C GLN A 186 -7.96 -11.89 -6.81
N PHE A 187 -8.51 -10.95 -7.57
CA PHE A 187 -8.49 -9.54 -7.21
C PHE A 187 -9.77 -9.21 -6.41
N PRO A 188 -9.74 -8.23 -5.47
CA PRO A 188 -10.93 -7.80 -4.74
C PRO A 188 -12.11 -7.43 -5.65
N GLY A 189 -13.33 -7.79 -5.22
CA GLY A 189 -14.55 -7.57 -6.00
C GLY A 189 -14.91 -6.10 -6.21
N PRO A 190 -15.66 -5.74 -7.28
CA PRO A 190 -16.17 -6.59 -8.36
C PRO A 190 -15.22 -6.56 -9.57
N THR A 191 -14.07 -7.23 -9.48
CA THR A 191 -13.11 -7.33 -10.59
C THR A 191 -12.89 -8.78 -11.00
N THR A 192 -12.70 -9.01 -12.30
CA THR A 192 -12.40 -10.34 -12.85
C THR A 192 -11.07 -10.87 -12.29
N PRO A 193 -10.94 -12.18 -11.99
CA PRO A 193 -9.66 -12.82 -11.71
C PRO A 193 -8.61 -12.53 -12.77
N ARG A 194 -7.33 -12.56 -12.37
CA ARG A 194 -6.21 -12.48 -13.30
C ARG A 194 -5.57 -13.83 -13.51
N GLU A 195 -5.08 -14.04 -14.71
CA GLU A 195 -4.09 -15.06 -15.00
C GLU A 195 -2.78 -14.41 -15.50
N PHE A 196 -1.66 -15.05 -15.21
CA PHE A 196 -0.34 -14.66 -15.71
C PHE A 196 0.35 -15.93 -16.21
N ILE A 197 0.86 -15.88 -17.44
CA ILE A 197 1.74 -16.93 -17.95
C ILE A 197 3.16 -16.40 -17.77
N SER A 198 3.96 -17.08 -16.96
CA SER A 198 5.23 -16.56 -16.48
C SER A 198 6.34 -17.59 -16.61
N LEU A 199 7.42 -17.21 -17.30
CA LEU A 199 8.68 -17.93 -17.30
C LEU A 199 9.52 -17.42 -16.13
N LEU A 200 9.89 -18.34 -15.25
CA LEU A 200 10.71 -18.12 -14.07
C LEU A 200 12.09 -18.73 -14.29
N ILE A 201 13.14 -18.00 -13.88
CA ILE A 201 14.52 -18.49 -13.79
C ILE A 201 14.92 -18.44 -12.32
N VAL A 202 15.32 -19.57 -11.76
CA VAL A 202 15.71 -19.69 -10.34
C VAL A 202 17.16 -20.16 -10.27
N SER A 203 18.02 -19.42 -9.56
CA SER A 203 19.45 -19.69 -9.48
C SER A 203 20.10 -19.29 -8.16
N GLU A 204 21.07 -20.11 -7.73
CA GLU A 204 21.94 -19.87 -6.56
C GLU A 204 23.40 -19.54 -6.99
N ASN A 205 23.61 -19.32 -8.30
CA ASN A 205 24.89 -18.94 -8.92
C ASN A 205 24.71 -17.71 -9.84
N ALA A 206 23.85 -16.77 -9.42
CA ALA A 206 23.43 -15.60 -10.19
C ALA A 206 24.29 -14.34 -9.95
N LEU A 207 25.05 -14.30 -8.86
CA LEU A 207 25.91 -13.17 -8.52
C LEU A 207 27.37 -13.40 -8.94
N SER A 208 28.06 -12.32 -9.29
CA SER A 208 29.47 -12.30 -9.69
C SER A 208 30.36 -11.65 -8.62
N GLU A 209 31.66 -11.54 -8.90
CA GLU A 209 32.62 -10.79 -8.06
C GLU A 209 32.17 -9.33 -7.79
N LYS A 210 31.31 -8.75 -8.64
CA LYS A 210 30.71 -7.40 -8.43
C LYS A 210 29.80 -7.33 -7.20
N SER A 211 29.37 -8.47 -6.65
CA SER A 211 28.58 -8.60 -5.43
C SER A 211 29.36 -9.24 -4.27
N ALA A 212 30.66 -9.50 -4.43
CA ALA A 212 31.48 -10.14 -3.41
C ALA A 212 31.90 -9.15 -2.30
N ALA A 213 31.66 -9.51 -1.04
CA ALA A 213 31.81 -8.61 0.11
C ALA A 213 33.24 -8.06 0.29
N ASP A 214 34.24 -8.94 0.15
CA ASP A 214 35.68 -8.58 0.16
C ASP A 214 36.28 -8.57 -1.27
N GLY A 215 35.45 -8.45 -2.31
CA GLY A 215 35.89 -8.61 -3.72
C GLY A 215 36.38 -10.02 -4.07
N LYS A 216 36.07 -11.03 -3.25
CA LYS A 216 36.47 -12.44 -3.43
C LYS A 216 35.41 -13.45 -3.00
N HIS A 217 34.73 -13.20 -1.88
CA HIS A 217 33.68 -14.07 -1.38
C HIS A 217 32.30 -13.56 -1.79
N ILE A 218 31.66 -14.26 -2.73
CA ILE A 218 30.27 -14.04 -3.12
C ILE A 218 29.39 -14.63 -2.00
N PRO A 219 28.45 -13.87 -1.40
CA PRO A 219 27.58 -14.37 -0.33
C PRO A 219 26.63 -15.47 -0.85
N ARG A 220 26.14 -16.34 0.05
CA ARG A 220 25.00 -17.22 -0.30
C ARG A 220 23.82 -16.37 -0.75
N HIS A 221 23.21 -16.76 -1.86
CA HIS A 221 22.14 -16.00 -2.49
C HIS A 221 21.19 -16.93 -3.26
N LEU A 222 19.98 -16.43 -3.52
CA LEU A 222 19.00 -17.04 -4.43
C LEU A 222 18.36 -15.91 -5.22
N MET A 223 18.39 -16.01 -6.55
CA MET A 223 17.73 -15.09 -7.46
C MET A 223 16.56 -15.79 -8.15
N VAL A 224 15.45 -15.06 -8.29
CA VAL A 224 14.25 -15.45 -9.05
C VAL A 224 13.95 -14.34 -10.05
N VAL A 225 14.18 -14.60 -11.35
CA VAL A 225 13.78 -13.71 -12.45
C VAL A 225 12.45 -14.21 -13.00
N SER A 226 11.42 -13.37 -13.03
CA SER A 226 10.10 -13.70 -13.58
C SER A 226 9.77 -12.76 -14.74
N LYS A 227 9.45 -13.32 -15.90
CA LYS A 227 9.01 -12.57 -17.09
C LYS A 227 7.69 -13.11 -17.64
N PRO A 228 6.86 -12.29 -18.31
CA PRO A 228 5.70 -12.77 -19.03
C PRO A 228 6.12 -13.70 -20.17
N CYS A 229 5.42 -14.81 -20.35
CA CYS A 229 5.68 -15.77 -21.41
C CYS A 229 4.42 -16.00 -22.25
N GLU A 230 4.57 -16.14 -23.55
CA GLU A 230 3.49 -16.53 -24.45
C GLU A 230 3.77 -17.99 -24.87
N HIS A 231 2.95 -18.93 -24.38
CA HIS A 231 3.19 -20.38 -24.46
C HIS A 231 2.06 -21.06 -25.24
N PRO A 232 2.34 -22.00 -26.17
CA PRO A 232 1.33 -22.56 -27.07
C PRO A 232 0.15 -23.24 -26.35
N GLU A 233 0.41 -23.95 -25.26
CA GLU A 233 -0.63 -24.62 -24.47
C GLU A 233 -1.44 -23.67 -23.56
N ALA A 234 -0.92 -22.46 -23.32
CA ALA A 234 -1.52 -21.49 -22.42
C ALA A 234 -2.61 -20.66 -23.11
N HIS A 235 -3.64 -21.31 -23.62
CA HIS A 235 -4.79 -20.65 -24.27
C HIS A 235 -5.51 -19.66 -23.32
N GLU A 236 -6.19 -18.65 -23.87
CA GLU A 236 -6.97 -17.69 -23.07
C GLU A 236 -8.16 -18.38 -22.38
N ARG A 237 -8.25 -18.27 -21.05
CA ARG A 237 -9.31 -18.93 -20.27
C ARG A 237 -10.48 -18.00 -20.01
N SER A 238 -11.69 -18.49 -20.30
CA SER A 238 -12.94 -17.79 -19.98
C SER A 238 -13.03 -17.52 -18.47
N GLY A 239 -13.45 -16.31 -18.10
CA GLY A 239 -13.53 -15.86 -16.70
C GLY A 239 -12.26 -15.22 -16.13
N TYR A 240 -11.15 -15.19 -16.88
CA TYR A 240 -9.91 -14.53 -16.49
C TYR A 240 -9.60 -13.29 -17.35
N ILE A 241 -8.75 -12.41 -16.83
CA ILE A 241 -8.05 -11.37 -17.60
C ILE A 241 -6.56 -11.68 -17.57
N ARG A 242 -5.94 -11.84 -18.73
CA ARG A 242 -4.49 -12.04 -18.81
C ARG A 242 -3.74 -10.74 -18.46
N GLY A 243 -2.97 -10.79 -17.39
CA GLY A 243 -2.05 -9.73 -16.99
C GLY A 243 -0.62 -10.00 -17.46
N LYS A 244 0.26 -9.02 -17.25
CA LYS A 244 1.71 -9.19 -17.40
C LYS A 244 2.39 -8.82 -16.08
N TYR A 245 3.30 -9.67 -15.61
CA TYR A 245 4.06 -9.50 -14.38
C TYR A 245 5.54 -9.74 -14.68
N GLU A 246 6.36 -8.75 -14.34
CA GLU A 246 7.81 -8.73 -14.56
C GLU A 246 8.48 -8.49 -13.20
N SER A 247 9.45 -9.31 -12.81
CA SER A 247 10.21 -9.10 -11.57
C SER A 247 11.60 -9.71 -11.57
N VAL A 248 12.46 -9.18 -10.69
CA VAL A 248 13.62 -9.91 -10.17
C VAL A 248 13.55 -9.84 -8.64
N GLU A 249 13.59 -10.98 -7.97
CA GLU A 249 13.82 -11.08 -6.54
C GLU A 249 15.21 -11.65 -6.28
N LEU A 250 15.89 -11.13 -5.26
CA LEU A 250 17.19 -11.59 -4.80
C LEU A 250 17.20 -11.58 -3.26
N ILE A 251 17.39 -12.75 -2.65
CA ILE A 251 17.87 -12.84 -1.26
C ILE A 251 19.37 -13.10 -1.26
N ARG A 252 20.08 -12.51 -0.30
CA ARG A 252 21.48 -12.85 0.01
C ARG A 252 21.80 -12.64 1.49
N GLU A 253 22.76 -13.39 2.01
CA GLU A 253 23.27 -13.15 3.36
C GLU A 253 24.20 -11.94 3.42
N ILE A 254 24.18 -11.20 4.54
CA ILE A 254 25.21 -10.24 4.92
C ILE A 254 26.24 -11.01 5.77
N PRO A 255 27.48 -11.20 5.30
CA PRO A 255 28.41 -12.16 5.90
C PRO A 255 29.09 -11.60 7.17
N LEU A 256 28.37 -11.63 8.29
CA LEU A 256 28.90 -11.34 9.63
C LEU A 256 29.77 -12.51 10.12
N HIS A 257 29.23 -13.73 9.99
CA HIS A 257 29.94 -14.98 10.18
C HIS A 257 30.36 -15.56 8.82
N LYS A 258 31.68 -15.66 8.60
CA LYS A 258 32.24 -16.31 7.40
C LYS A 258 32.17 -17.83 7.57
N ARG A 259 31.65 -18.51 6.55
CA ARG A 259 31.58 -19.98 6.48
C ARG A 259 32.97 -20.60 6.67
N SER A 260 33.07 -21.68 7.45
CA SER A 260 34.25 -22.54 7.39
C SER A 260 34.24 -23.35 6.08
N ASP A 261 35.37 -23.43 5.37
CA ASP A 261 35.53 -24.22 4.13
C ASP A 261 35.19 -25.71 4.29
N LYS A 262 35.07 -26.19 5.54
CA LYS A 262 34.69 -27.56 5.90
C LYS A 262 33.20 -27.85 5.73
N SER A 263 32.34 -26.84 5.83
CA SER A 263 30.87 -27.00 5.81
C SER A 263 30.28 -26.75 4.41
N ALA A 264 30.96 -27.24 3.38
CA ALA A 264 30.56 -27.10 1.98
C ALA A 264 29.34 -27.96 1.64
N SER A 265 28.40 -27.38 0.91
CA SER A 265 27.23 -28.09 0.35
C SER A 265 27.66 -29.01 -0.80
N THR A 266 26.83 -30.02 -1.11
CA THR A 266 27.11 -31.05 -2.14
C THR A 266 27.48 -30.44 -3.51
N SER A 267 26.84 -29.34 -3.88
CA SER A 267 27.12 -28.52 -5.07
C SER A 267 28.58 -28.02 -5.18
N ASN A 268 29.24 -27.78 -4.05
CA ASN A 268 30.63 -27.29 -3.98
C ASN A 268 31.64 -28.42 -3.79
N LEU A 269 31.26 -29.54 -3.17
CA LEU A 269 32.15 -30.70 -2.97
C LEU A 269 32.61 -31.31 -4.32
N LEU A 270 31.74 -31.32 -5.33
CA LEU A 270 32.06 -31.80 -6.68
C LEU A 270 33.11 -30.95 -7.40
N GLU A 271 33.28 -29.68 -7.01
CA GLU A 271 34.20 -28.74 -7.67
C GLU A 271 35.67 -29.02 -7.36
N LYS A 272 35.94 -29.68 -6.22
CA LYS A 272 37.30 -30.00 -5.77
C LYS A 272 37.94 -31.19 -6.50
N HIS A 273 37.21 -31.84 -7.42
CA HIS A 273 37.65 -33.05 -8.13
C HIS A 273 38.19 -32.81 -9.55
N SER A 274 38.19 -31.57 -10.06
CA SER A 274 38.70 -31.22 -11.40
C SER A 274 40.18 -30.76 -11.44
N GLY A 275 40.87 -30.74 -10.29
CA GLY A 275 42.31 -30.46 -10.20
C GLY A 275 43.19 -31.73 -10.27
N PRO A 276 44.43 -31.65 -10.79
CA PRO A 276 45.33 -32.81 -10.87
C PRO A 276 45.74 -33.32 -9.47
N GLN A 277 45.83 -34.64 -9.33
CA GLN A 277 46.04 -35.32 -8.04
C GLN A 277 47.34 -34.89 -7.34
N ASN A 278 47.23 -34.50 -6.06
CA ASN A 278 48.25 -34.76 -5.04
C ASN A 278 47.64 -34.65 -3.63
N GLY A 279 48.06 -35.54 -2.72
CA GLY A 279 47.54 -35.62 -1.35
C GLY A 279 46.37 -36.61 -1.20
N ARG A 280 46.63 -37.76 -0.55
CA ARG A 280 45.60 -38.69 -0.08
C ARG A 280 45.35 -38.44 1.41
N ASP A 281 44.41 -37.55 1.74
CA ASP A 281 43.89 -37.52 3.11
C ASP A 281 43.11 -38.81 3.39
N ARG A 282 43.57 -39.57 4.38
CA ARG A 282 42.92 -40.80 4.85
C ARG A 282 41.92 -40.45 5.95
N GLY A 283 40.69 -40.95 5.81
CA GLY A 283 39.63 -40.72 6.79
C GLY A 283 40.04 -41.13 8.21
N ASN A 284 39.73 -40.26 9.18
CA ASN A 284 40.18 -40.39 10.57
C ASN A 284 39.51 -41.60 11.26
N THR A 285 40.19 -42.74 11.27
CA THR A 285 39.68 -44.00 11.81
C THR A 285 40.27 -44.26 13.19
N ILE A 286 39.42 -44.14 14.21
CA ILE A 286 39.50 -44.70 15.59
C ILE A 286 40.92 -45.12 16.04
N SER A 287 41.62 -44.23 16.74
CA SER A 287 42.87 -44.58 17.44
C SER A 287 42.60 -45.01 18.90
N TYR A 288 42.47 -46.32 19.11
CA TYR A 288 42.73 -46.94 20.42
C TYR A 288 44.24 -47.26 20.56
N ALA A 289 44.71 -47.59 21.77
CA ALA A 289 46.10 -47.80 22.19
C ALA A 289 46.98 -46.52 22.11
N GLU A 290 47.35 -45.87 23.21
CA GLU A 290 48.31 -46.32 24.24
C GLU A 290 49.72 -46.67 23.68
N SER A 291 50.76 -46.35 24.46
CA SER A 291 52.20 -46.60 24.21
C SER A 291 52.99 -45.63 23.28
N ARG A 292 53.31 -44.44 23.80
CA ARG A 292 54.60 -43.76 23.51
C ARG A 292 55.25 -43.29 24.81
N GLY A 293 56.57 -43.37 24.87
CA GLY A 293 57.36 -43.21 26.11
C GLY A 293 57.65 -41.77 26.54
N PRO A 294 58.40 -41.58 27.64
CA PRO A 294 58.53 -40.29 28.36
C PRO A 294 59.34 -39.19 27.65
N ASP A 295 59.95 -39.46 26.49
CA ASP A 295 60.83 -38.54 25.77
C ASP A 295 60.16 -37.80 24.58
N ALA A 296 58.82 -37.73 24.57
CA ALA A 296 58.09 -36.89 23.62
C ALA A 296 58.28 -35.40 23.95
N LYS A 297 59.32 -34.79 23.35
CA LYS A 297 59.62 -33.35 23.49
C LYS A 297 58.40 -32.51 23.13
N GLY A 298 58.11 -31.51 23.96
CA GLY A 298 56.89 -30.72 23.88
C GLY A 298 56.69 -30.02 22.54
N GLU A 299 55.52 -30.25 21.95
CA GLU A 299 54.95 -29.36 20.94
C GLU A 299 54.17 -28.22 21.64
N HIS A 300 53.95 -27.13 20.91
CA HIS A 300 53.44 -25.88 21.46
C HIS A 300 52.02 -26.03 22.00
N VAL A 301 51.83 -25.88 23.32
CA VAL A 301 50.49 -25.77 23.91
C VAL A 301 50.01 -24.35 23.66
N ASP A 302 49.49 -24.10 22.45
CA ASP A 302 48.78 -22.86 22.14
C ASP A 302 47.63 -22.69 23.12
N ASN A 303 47.66 -21.58 23.85
CA ASN A 303 46.77 -21.34 24.97
C ASN A 303 45.35 -21.11 24.46
N HIS A 304 44.52 -22.15 24.48
CA HIS A 304 43.21 -22.17 23.84
C HIS A 304 42.13 -21.45 24.67
N GLU A 305 42.44 -20.22 25.12
CA GLU A 305 41.58 -19.36 25.94
C GLU A 305 40.34 -18.87 25.18
N ALA A 306 39.32 -19.73 25.17
CA ALA A 306 37.92 -19.38 25.39
C ALA A 306 37.37 -18.06 24.80
N SER A 307 37.38 -17.93 23.47
CA SER A 307 36.34 -17.16 22.76
C SER A 307 35.87 -17.88 21.48
N LYS A 308 35.40 -19.13 21.65
CA LYS A 308 34.59 -19.81 20.62
C LYS A 308 33.17 -19.25 20.63
N ASP A 309 33.00 -18.06 20.08
CA ASP A 309 31.75 -17.77 19.36
C ASP A 309 31.79 -18.70 18.13
N GLU A 310 30.97 -19.77 18.13
CA GLU A 310 30.90 -20.64 16.94
C GLU A 310 30.22 -19.86 15.83
N ALA A 311 31.02 -19.42 14.84
CA ALA A 311 30.62 -18.54 13.76
C ALA A 311 29.58 -19.20 12.82
N ASN A 312 28.34 -19.20 13.26
CA ASN A 312 27.21 -19.82 12.60
C ASN A 312 26.69 -18.91 11.46
N PRO A 313 26.85 -19.29 10.18
CA PRO A 313 26.39 -18.47 9.05
C PRO A 313 24.86 -18.40 8.96
N GLU A 314 24.11 -19.25 9.66
CA GLU A 314 22.64 -19.14 9.74
C GLU A 314 22.16 -18.04 10.70
N LEU A 315 23.10 -17.36 11.40
CA LEU A 315 22.87 -16.10 12.10
C LEU A 315 23.16 -14.86 11.22
N ASN A 316 23.58 -15.04 9.95
CA ASN A 316 23.81 -13.91 9.05
C ASN A 316 22.48 -13.24 8.68
N PRO A 317 22.34 -11.90 8.82
CA PRO A 317 21.16 -11.17 8.36
C PRO A 317 20.91 -11.38 6.86
N ILE A 318 19.64 -11.49 6.46
CA ILE A 318 19.26 -11.66 5.06
C ILE A 318 18.88 -10.30 4.49
N GLU A 319 19.62 -9.85 3.48
CA GLU A 319 19.17 -8.77 2.60
C GLU A 319 18.21 -9.34 1.54
N TRP A 320 17.00 -8.79 1.47
CA TRP A 320 16.02 -9.11 0.44
C TRP A 320 15.79 -7.88 -0.44
N ILE A 321 16.08 -8.03 -1.74
CA ILE A 321 15.82 -7.05 -2.79
C ILE A 321 14.75 -7.63 -3.73
N MET A 322 13.82 -6.80 -4.18
CA MET A 322 12.98 -7.12 -5.34
C MET A 322 12.75 -5.89 -6.19
N ILE A 323 12.68 -6.08 -7.51
CA ILE A 323 12.20 -5.13 -8.50
C ILE A 323 10.97 -5.75 -9.16
N THR A 324 9.90 -4.96 -9.39
CA THR A 324 8.71 -5.42 -10.09
C THR A 324 8.06 -4.32 -10.95
N ARG A 325 7.39 -4.76 -12.02
CA ARG A 325 6.36 -4.02 -12.74
C ARG A 325 5.22 -4.98 -13.07
N SER A 326 3.98 -4.49 -12.97
CA SER A 326 2.79 -5.29 -13.29
C SER A 326 1.76 -4.45 -14.05
N ASP A 327 1.22 -5.03 -15.11
CA ASP A 327 0.00 -4.56 -15.76
C ASP A 327 -1.08 -5.64 -15.57
N PRO A 328 -2.08 -5.45 -14.69
CA PRO A 328 -3.11 -6.44 -14.40
C PRO A 328 -4.15 -6.57 -15.53
N GLY A 329 -3.97 -5.87 -16.64
CA GLY A 329 -4.80 -5.99 -17.84
C GLY A 329 -6.24 -5.47 -17.68
N GLY A 330 -6.93 -5.44 -18.83
CA GLY A 330 -8.30 -4.95 -18.93
C GLY A 330 -8.41 -3.45 -18.64
N GLY A 331 -9.49 -3.04 -17.96
CA GLY A 331 -9.86 -1.64 -17.77
C GLY A 331 -9.29 -0.93 -16.54
N ILE A 332 -8.36 -1.51 -15.78
CA ILE A 332 -7.83 -0.87 -14.56
C ILE A 332 -6.87 0.28 -14.93
N PRO A 333 -7.13 1.53 -14.51
CA PRO A 333 -6.22 2.64 -14.81
C PRO A 333 -4.87 2.48 -14.08
N ARG A 334 -3.75 2.56 -14.80
CA ARG A 334 -2.40 2.32 -14.24
C ARG A 334 -2.06 3.15 -13.00
N PHE A 335 -2.51 4.40 -12.90
CA PHE A 335 -2.29 5.24 -11.70
C PHE A 335 -2.94 4.65 -10.43
N MET A 336 -3.98 3.81 -10.59
CA MET A 336 -4.65 3.08 -9.51
C MET A 336 -3.78 1.92 -9.04
N VAL A 337 -3.19 1.17 -9.98
CA VAL A 337 -2.19 0.11 -9.71
C VAL A 337 -0.97 0.71 -9.02
N GLU A 338 -0.33 1.71 -9.63
CA GLU A 338 0.87 2.38 -9.10
C GLU A 338 0.68 3.05 -7.72
N ARG A 339 -0.56 3.34 -7.30
CA ARG A 339 -0.87 3.83 -5.95
C ARG A 339 -1.06 2.70 -4.94
N GLY A 340 -1.52 1.53 -5.37
CA GLY A 340 -1.59 0.32 -4.54
C GLY A 340 -0.20 -0.28 -4.32
N THR A 341 0.57 -0.47 -5.40
CA THR A 341 1.81 -1.28 -5.44
C THR A 341 2.70 -1.16 -4.20
N PRO A 342 3.08 0.02 -3.68
CA PRO A 342 3.92 0.11 -2.49
C PRO A 342 3.38 -0.61 -1.24
N GLY A 343 2.07 -0.57 -0.99
CA GLY A 343 1.46 -1.23 0.16
C GLY A 343 1.42 -2.75 0.01
N GLY A 344 1.11 -3.24 -1.20
CA GLY A 344 1.12 -4.68 -1.49
C GLY A 344 2.53 -5.28 -1.45
N ILE A 345 3.54 -4.54 -1.93
CA ILE A 345 4.96 -4.91 -1.84
C ILE A 345 5.38 -5.16 -0.38
N VAL A 346 4.90 -4.36 0.57
CA VAL A 346 5.20 -4.53 2.00
C VAL A 346 4.39 -5.67 2.62
N ALA A 347 3.10 -5.78 2.32
CA ALA A 347 2.23 -6.84 2.84
C ALA A 347 2.71 -8.26 2.45
N ASP A 348 3.27 -8.43 1.25
CA ASP A 348 3.83 -9.71 0.80
C ASP A 348 5.15 -10.10 1.49
N VAL A 349 5.84 -9.16 2.15
CA VAL A 349 7.01 -9.47 3.00
C VAL A 349 6.55 -10.17 4.28
N SER A 350 5.54 -9.60 4.96
CA SER A 350 4.97 -10.19 6.17
C SER A 350 4.41 -11.59 5.90
N LYS A 351 3.61 -11.78 4.84
CA LYS A 351 3.05 -13.11 4.54
C LYS A 351 4.10 -14.19 4.31
N LEU A 352 5.17 -13.91 3.55
CA LEU A 352 6.18 -14.93 3.32
C LEU A 352 6.89 -15.29 4.63
N PHE A 353 7.11 -14.34 5.53
CA PHE A 353 7.64 -14.66 6.86
C PHE A 353 6.62 -15.38 7.75
N ASP A 354 5.35 -14.97 7.79
CA ASP A 354 4.29 -15.67 8.53
C ASP A 354 4.19 -17.14 8.09
N TRP A 355 4.25 -17.41 6.78
CA TRP A 355 4.23 -18.76 6.23
C TRP A 355 5.55 -19.53 6.43
N ALA A 356 6.71 -18.91 6.14
CA ALA A 356 8.01 -19.57 6.27
C ALA A 356 8.39 -19.88 7.72
N CYS A 357 7.94 -19.06 8.68
CA CYS A 357 8.23 -19.24 10.10
C CYS A 357 7.27 -20.21 10.80
N SER A 358 6.03 -20.37 10.28
CA SER A 358 5.05 -21.33 10.81
C SER A 358 5.22 -22.76 10.25
N ASN A 359 5.88 -22.92 9.09
CA ASN A 359 6.25 -24.25 8.58
C ASN A 359 7.64 -24.64 9.09
N GLU A 360 7.71 -25.66 9.96
CA GLU A 360 8.99 -26.21 10.46
C GLU A 360 9.69 -27.02 9.34
N ASP A 361 9.03 -28.05 8.82
CA ASP A 361 9.53 -28.88 7.71
C ASP A 361 9.18 -28.29 6.34
N ILE A 362 9.91 -27.24 5.93
CA ILE A 362 9.89 -26.80 4.53
C ILE A 362 10.77 -27.76 3.69
N PRO A 363 10.23 -28.38 2.62
CA PRO A 363 10.97 -29.29 1.74
C PRO A 363 12.18 -28.65 1.04
N ASN A 364 13.09 -29.47 0.52
CA ASN A 364 14.16 -29.03 -0.37
C ASN A 364 13.99 -29.54 -1.82
N PRO A 365 13.61 -28.69 -2.80
CA PRO A 365 13.49 -29.06 -4.22
C PRO A 365 14.76 -29.57 -4.94
N ASP A 366 15.91 -29.59 -4.24
CA ASP A 366 17.17 -30.18 -4.70
C ASP A 366 17.40 -31.61 -4.17
N GLU A 367 16.66 -32.04 -3.15
CA GLU A 367 16.81 -33.35 -2.46
C GLU A 367 15.55 -34.22 -2.58
N GLU A 368 14.37 -33.61 -2.63
CA GLU A 368 13.07 -34.27 -2.70
C GLU A 368 12.45 -34.16 -4.11
N ASP A 369 11.69 -35.18 -4.51
CA ASP A 369 10.88 -35.10 -5.72
C ASP A 369 9.68 -34.16 -5.48
N VAL A 370 9.69 -33.02 -6.18
CA VAL A 370 8.71 -31.95 -6.03
C VAL A 370 7.31 -32.42 -6.43
N ASP A 371 7.21 -33.27 -7.46
CA ASP A 371 5.92 -33.67 -8.03
C ASP A 371 5.31 -34.83 -7.23
N GLU A 372 6.11 -35.80 -6.78
CA GLU A 372 5.65 -36.81 -5.79
C GLU A 372 5.14 -36.14 -4.52
N LEU A 373 5.84 -35.10 -4.04
CA LEU A 373 5.49 -34.39 -2.82
C LEU A 373 4.25 -33.48 -2.96
N VAL A 374 4.04 -32.87 -4.13
CA VAL A 374 2.81 -32.13 -4.45
C VAL A 374 1.62 -33.07 -4.50
N GLU A 375 1.71 -34.20 -5.21
CA GLU A 375 0.62 -35.19 -5.28
C GLU A 375 0.35 -35.83 -3.91
N ARG A 376 1.39 -36.09 -3.10
CA ARG A 376 1.19 -36.56 -1.72
C ARG A 376 0.40 -35.55 -0.90
N ARG A 377 0.76 -34.26 -0.93
CA ARG A 377 0.04 -33.20 -0.21
C ARG A 377 -1.41 -33.03 -0.69
N LYS A 378 -1.69 -33.20 -1.98
CA LYS A 378 -3.08 -33.26 -2.50
C LYS A 378 -3.86 -34.44 -1.90
N SER A 379 -3.24 -35.62 -1.80
CA SER A 379 -3.87 -36.82 -1.23
C SER A 379 -4.05 -36.76 0.29
N GLU A 380 -3.26 -35.95 0.99
CA GLU A 380 -3.36 -35.68 2.43
C GLU A 380 -4.40 -34.58 2.76
N ALA A 381 -4.88 -33.83 1.75
CA ALA A 381 -5.93 -32.83 1.95
C ALA A 381 -7.27 -33.50 2.35
N PRO A 382 -8.01 -32.97 3.35
CA PRO A 382 -9.24 -33.62 3.81
C PRO A 382 -10.30 -33.75 2.71
N LEU A 383 -10.69 -35.01 2.42
CA LEU A 383 -11.83 -35.30 1.54
C LEU A 383 -13.10 -34.58 2.03
N PRO A 384 -13.87 -33.91 1.14
CA PRO A 384 -15.18 -33.42 1.50
C PRO A 384 -16.07 -34.60 1.92
N ALA A 385 -16.76 -34.46 3.06
CA ALA A 385 -17.58 -35.53 3.61
C ALA A 385 -18.72 -35.92 2.64
N PRO A 386 -19.05 -37.22 2.50
CA PRO A 386 -20.03 -37.67 1.53
C PRO A 386 -21.46 -37.23 1.89
N ASP A 387 -22.13 -36.58 0.93
CA ASP A 387 -23.52 -36.11 1.05
C ASP A 387 -24.46 -37.21 1.57
N THR A 388 -25.08 -36.96 2.73
CA THR A 388 -26.16 -37.79 3.25
C THR A 388 -27.27 -36.96 3.91
N SER A 389 -28.51 -37.22 3.48
CA SER A 389 -29.78 -36.71 4.00
C SER A 389 -30.04 -35.19 3.98
N VAL A 390 -31.00 -34.81 3.15
CA VAL A 390 -31.72 -33.53 3.16
C VAL A 390 -32.24 -33.16 4.56
N SER A 391 -32.09 -31.90 4.95
CA SER A 391 -32.94 -31.22 5.94
C SER A 391 -33.00 -29.73 5.62
N GLU A 392 -34.19 -29.13 5.65
CA GLU A 392 -34.41 -27.76 5.18
C GLU A 392 -34.08 -26.70 6.23
N SER A 393 -33.59 -25.55 5.74
CA SER A 393 -33.62 -24.24 6.40
C SER A 393 -32.95 -24.10 7.77
N HIS A 394 -31.70 -23.62 7.77
CA HIS A 394 -31.31 -22.50 8.63
C HIS A 394 -30.40 -21.52 7.85
N ASN A 395 -30.36 -20.26 8.31
CA ASN A 395 -29.79 -19.14 7.57
C ASN A 395 -28.50 -18.67 8.27
N ASP A 396 -27.38 -19.29 7.91
CA ASP A 396 -26.06 -18.92 8.42
C ASP A 396 -25.23 -18.15 7.38
N GLN A 397 -24.44 -17.19 7.87
CA GLN A 397 -23.59 -16.36 7.03
C GLN A 397 -22.34 -17.12 6.64
N VAL A 398 -22.12 -17.32 5.33
CA VAL A 398 -20.85 -17.83 4.82
C VAL A 398 -19.76 -16.82 5.16
N GLN A 399 -18.86 -17.18 6.08
CA GLN A 399 -17.67 -16.40 6.37
C GLN A 399 -16.80 -16.35 5.11
N ALA A 400 -16.44 -15.15 4.67
CA ALA A 400 -15.52 -14.98 3.55
C ALA A 400 -14.11 -15.43 3.97
N GLY A 401 -13.47 -16.23 3.12
CA GLY A 401 -12.10 -16.72 3.34
C GLY A 401 -11.06 -15.61 3.41
N GLU A 402 -9.89 -15.94 3.97
CA GLU A 402 -8.84 -14.98 4.31
C GLU A 402 -8.30 -14.19 3.10
N GLU A 403 -7.93 -12.94 3.33
CA GLU A 403 -7.72 -11.97 2.26
C GLU A 403 -6.31 -12.01 1.67
N SER A 404 -6.18 -12.42 0.40
CA SER A 404 -4.95 -12.48 -0.39
C SER A 404 -4.37 -11.11 -0.80
N ASN A 405 -4.20 -10.20 0.17
CA ASN A 405 -3.83 -8.78 0.02
C ASN A 405 -2.37 -8.54 -0.46
N GLY A 406 -1.97 -9.04 -1.63
CA GLY A 406 -0.62 -8.88 -2.18
C GLY A 406 -0.44 -7.69 -3.14
N ILE A 407 0.73 -7.60 -3.78
CA ILE A 407 1.11 -6.60 -4.80
C ILE A 407 -0.02 -6.36 -5.81
N LEU A 408 -0.59 -7.46 -6.31
CA LEU A 408 -1.67 -7.49 -7.28
C LEU A 408 -3.01 -7.05 -6.66
N ALA A 409 -3.37 -7.61 -5.50
CA ALA A 409 -4.61 -7.26 -4.80
C ALA A 409 -4.60 -5.83 -4.23
N SER A 410 -3.45 -5.16 -4.13
CA SER A 410 -3.30 -3.80 -3.57
C SER A 410 -4.05 -2.69 -4.33
N ALA A 411 -4.68 -3.03 -5.47
CA ALA A 411 -5.82 -2.29 -6.00
C ALA A 411 -6.90 -1.97 -4.94
N LYS A 412 -7.00 -2.77 -3.86
CA LYS A 412 -7.82 -2.53 -2.66
C LYS A 412 -7.67 -1.12 -2.10
N ASN A 413 -6.48 -0.73 -1.65
CA ASN A 413 -6.22 0.59 -1.06
C ASN A 413 -6.41 1.73 -2.09
N ALA A 414 -6.43 1.38 -3.38
CA ALA A 414 -6.76 2.32 -4.44
C ALA A 414 -8.28 2.52 -4.62
N VAL A 415 -9.08 1.45 -4.56
CA VAL A 415 -10.55 1.49 -4.69
C VAL A 415 -11.24 1.88 -3.38
N THR A 416 -10.87 1.27 -2.25
CA THR A 416 -11.49 1.52 -0.93
C THR A 416 -11.31 2.97 -0.50
N ALA A 417 -10.12 3.54 -0.63
CA ALA A 417 -9.91 4.98 -0.37
C ALA A 417 -10.67 5.89 -1.36
N GLY A 418 -11.14 5.38 -2.49
CA GLY A 418 -12.05 6.06 -3.41
C GLY A 418 -13.53 6.01 -2.98
N VAL A 419 -13.89 5.10 -2.08
CA VAL A 419 -15.21 4.95 -1.45
C VAL A 419 -15.26 5.71 -0.11
N GLU A 420 -14.24 5.51 0.74
CA GLU A 420 -14.12 6.19 2.05
C GLU A 420 -14.00 7.71 1.93
N ALA A 421 -13.31 8.21 0.89
CA ALA A 421 -13.28 9.64 0.55
C ALA A 421 -14.63 10.20 0.04
N TYR A 422 -15.72 9.46 0.20
CA TYR A 422 -17.08 9.91 -0.06
C TYR A 422 -18.11 9.53 1.04
N ALA A 423 -17.65 9.19 2.24
CA ALA A 423 -18.49 9.15 3.44
C ALA A 423 -18.26 10.41 4.30
N PRO A 424 -19.23 11.34 4.43
CA PRO A 424 -19.16 12.42 5.40
C PRO A 424 -19.23 11.87 6.83
N THR A 425 -18.44 12.42 7.75
CA THR A 425 -18.41 12.00 9.17
C THR A 425 -19.78 12.07 9.86
N ALA A 426 -20.71 12.89 9.34
CA ALA A 426 -22.08 13.05 9.82
C ALA A 426 -23.02 11.85 9.60
N VAL A 427 -22.52 10.68 9.22
CA VAL A 427 -23.31 9.43 9.06
C VAL A 427 -22.89 8.34 10.06
N ALA A 428 -21.80 8.54 10.82
CA ALA A 428 -21.34 7.56 11.81
C ALA A 428 -22.29 7.44 13.02
N ASP A 429 -22.87 8.56 13.48
CA ASP A 429 -23.76 8.60 14.66
C ASP A 429 -25.18 8.02 14.42
N MET A 430 -25.47 7.45 13.26
CA MET A 430 -26.81 6.95 12.89
C MET A 430 -26.96 5.42 12.80
N LEU A 431 -25.91 4.64 13.10
CA LEU A 431 -25.92 3.18 12.90
C LEU A 431 -25.58 2.34 14.16
N HIS A 432 -25.80 2.89 15.36
CA HIS A 432 -25.84 2.12 16.60
C HIS A 432 -27.25 2.12 17.19
N VAL A 433 -28.00 1.03 16.97
CA VAL A 433 -29.32 0.78 17.56
C VAL A 433 -29.36 -0.65 18.12
N ASP A 434 -29.01 -0.78 19.39
CA ASP A 434 -29.22 -1.99 20.19
C ASP A 434 -30.33 -1.74 21.23
N PRO A 435 -31.23 -2.70 21.49
CA PRO A 435 -32.39 -2.47 22.34
C PRO A 435 -32.06 -2.57 23.83
N LYS A 436 -32.60 -1.62 24.63
CA LYS A 436 -32.71 -1.74 26.09
C LYS A 436 -34.09 -1.26 26.57
N PRO A 437 -34.71 -1.93 27.57
CA PRO A 437 -36.03 -1.55 28.06
C PRO A 437 -36.00 -0.59 29.26
N ALA A 438 -36.94 0.35 29.23
CA ALA A 438 -37.72 0.92 30.34
C ALA A 438 -37.05 1.84 31.41
N ASP A 439 -37.95 2.67 31.98
CA ASP A 439 -37.90 3.48 33.21
C ASP A 439 -36.85 4.61 33.36
N ASP A 440 -37.17 5.83 33.86
CA ASP A 440 -38.44 6.60 33.97
C ASP A 440 -38.10 8.10 34.27
N VAL A 441 -39.05 9.04 34.06
CA VAL A 441 -39.10 10.49 34.49
C VAL A 441 -37.92 11.45 34.17
N SER A 442 -38.06 12.79 34.09
CA SER A 442 -39.16 13.70 33.64
C SER A 442 -38.57 15.09 33.28
N ASP A 443 -39.33 15.90 32.53
CA ASP A 443 -39.34 17.37 32.42
C ASP A 443 -38.16 18.21 31.85
N SER A 444 -38.46 18.79 30.67
CA SER A 444 -38.65 20.25 30.47
C SER A 444 -37.47 21.22 30.21
N SER A 445 -37.31 21.53 28.91
CA SER A 445 -37.36 22.89 28.31
C SER A 445 -36.10 23.78 28.09
N SER A 446 -36.18 24.52 26.97
CA SER A 446 -35.53 25.82 26.64
C SER A 446 -34.00 25.94 26.51
N THR A 447 -33.53 25.72 25.28
CA THR A 447 -32.87 26.73 24.41
C THR A 447 -31.97 27.84 24.99
N SER A 448 -30.81 27.97 24.34
CA SER A 448 -29.93 29.16 24.21
C SER A 448 -29.21 29.71 25.46
N SER A 449 -27.88 29.62 25.44
CA SER A 449 -26.98 30.78 25.52
C SER A 449 -25.59 30.43 24.99
N TYR A 450 -24.85 31.45 24.55
CA TYR A 450 -23.43 31.45 24.19
C TYR A 450 -22.80 32.73 24.78
N GLU A 451 -21.46 32.79 24.87
CA GLU A 451 -20.71 33.74 25.72
C GLU A 451 -20.89 33.42 27.23
N SER A 452 -19.90 33.59 28.11
CA SER A 452 -18.87 34.64 28.15
C SER A 452 -17.64 34.29 29.03
N ALA A 453 -16.67 35.22 29.03
CA ALA A 453 -15.67 35.52 30.07
C ALA A 453 -14.43 34.61 30.28
N ASP A 454 -13.26 35.19 29.95
CA ASP A 454 -11.98 34.98 30.64
C ASP A 454 -12.02 35.52 32.09
N ASP A 455 -11.20 34.96 32.99
CA ASP A 455 -10.61 35.68 34.14
C ASP A 455 -9.33 34.95 34.63
N TYR A 456 -8.67 35.51 35.66
CA TYR A 456 -7.40 35.15 36.33
C TYR A 456 -6.12 35.77 35.75
N LEU A 457 -5.62 36.84 36.40
CA LEU A 457 -4.39 36.81 37.23
C LEU A 457 -3.96 38.22 37.69
N ASP A 458 -4.29 38.61 38.93
CA ASP A 458 -3.56 39.64 39.71
C ASP A 458 -3.84 39.45 41.22
N ASP A 459 -2.85 39.63 42.10
CA ASP A 459 -3.02 39.63 43.57
C ASP A 459 -1.82 40.25 44.33
N THR A 460 -2.09 40.69 45.57
CA THR A 460 -1.17 41.08 46.65
C THR A 460 -0.37 42.39 46.55
N VAL A 461 -1.02 43.51 46.89
CA VAL A 461 -0.44 44.51 47.82
C VAL A 461 -1.46 45.01 48.86
N LEU A 462 -1.32 44.55 50.10
CA LEU A 462 -1.93 45.06 51.34
C LEU A 462 -1.14 46.29 51.84
N SER A 463 -1.64 47.21 52.67
CA SER A 463 -2.99 47.62 53.12
C SER A 463 -2.85 49.00 53.79
N THR A 464 -3.92 49.76 54.05
CA THR A 464 -3.85 51.13 54.63
C THR A 464 -4.79 51.35 55.82
N ALA A 465 -4.29 51.99 56.89
CA ALA A 465 -5.10 52.41 58.04
C ALA A 465 -4.47 53.56 58.88
N SER A 466 -5.31 54.53 59.26
CA SER A 466 -5.19 55.49 60.39
C SER A 466 -4.07 56.56 60.43
N LEU A 467 -4.45 57.71 61.04
CA LEU A 467 -3.67 58.92 61.40
C LEU A 467 -3.55 58.96 62.97
N PRO A 468 -3.10 60.03 63.70
CA PRO A 468 -2.58 61.37 63.31
C PRO A 468 -1.42 61.96 64.20
N LEU A 469 -1.07 63.24 63.93
CA LEU A 469 -0.63 64.34 64.85
C LEU A 469 0.85 64.55 65.31
N SER A 470 1.21 65.86 65.31
CA SER A 470 2.10 66.64 66.20
C SER A 470 3.64 66.50 66.28
N ASP A 471 4.32 67.48 65.65
CA ASP A 471 5.17 68.53 66.29
C ASP A 471 6.36 68.18 67.22
N THR A 472 7.59 68.59 66.82
CA THR A 472 8.58 69.33 67.68
C THR A 472 9.83 69.81 66.91
N LEU A 473 10.41 70.94 67.37
CA LEU A 473 11.73 71.54 67.04
C LEU A 473 12.69 71.35 68.26
N PRO A 474 14.04 71.61 68.26
CA PRO A 474 14.73 72.76 67.60
C PRO A 474 16.25 72.66 67.20
N SER A 475 16.77 73.76 66.64
CA SER A 475 18.17 74.32 66.74
C SER A 475 19.40 73.51 66.25
N ASP A 476 20.49 74.10 65.71
CA ASP A 476 20.89 75.50 65.39
C ASP A 476 21.93 75.47 64.21
N ALA A 477 22.71 76.48 63.74
CA ALA A 477 23.09 77.80 64.27
C ALA A 477 23.58 78.81 63.20
N SER A 478 23.68 80.09 63.62
CA SER A 478 24.77 81.08 63.41
C SER A 478 25.57 81.15 62.08
N THR A 479 25.76 82.29 61.38
CA THR A 479 25.32 83.72 61.48
C THR A 479 25.46 84.40 60.06
N LYS A 480 25.53 85.72 59.73
CA LYS A 480 25.82 87.02 60.42
C LYS A 480 25.36 88.29 59.64
N SER A 481 25.57 89.45 60.26
CA SER A 481 25.47 90.88 59.83
C SER A 481 26.16 91.27 58.49
N LEU A 482 25.92 92.41 57.79
CA LEU A 482 25.29 93.75 58.04
C LEU A 482 24.33 94.15 56.84
N SER A 483 23.52 95.24 56.75
CA SER A 483 23.44 96.64 57.31
C SER A 483 24.31 97.71 56.59
N ARG A 484 23.93 99.00 56.32
CA ARG A 484 22.72 99.84 56.62
C ARG A 484 22.71 101.18 55.79
N VAL A 485 21.49 101.72 55.48
CA VAL A 485 21.11 103.18 55.36
C VAL A 485 21.66 104.04 54.18
N GLY A 486 20.95 105.05 53.60
CA GLY A 486 19.52 105.44 53.68
C GLY A 486 19.18 106.91 53.28
N THR A 487 17.87 107.22 53.11
CA THR A 487 17.15 108.56 53.11
C THR A 487 17.47 109.68 52.09
N GLY A 488 16.43 110.29 51.49
CA GLY A 488 16.50 111.59 50.74
C GLY A 488 15.29 111.89 49.83
N PHE A 489 14.78 113.13 49.75
CA PHE A 489 13.46 113.49 49.18
C PHE A 489 13.49 114.22 47.81
N SER A 490 12.30 114.34 47.17
CA SER A 490 11.91 115.29 46.11
C SER A 490 12.46 115.17 44.67
N SER A 491 11.63 114.64 43.76
CA SER A 491 11.39 115.14 42.37
C SER A 491 10.35 114.23 41.71
N HIS A 492 9.13 114.72 41.46
CA HIS A 492 7.99 113.83 41.14
C HIS A 492 7.38 113.96 39.74
N ASP A 493 7.43 115.11 39.08
CA ASP A 493 6.72 115.31 37.79
C ASP A 493 7.37 114.58 36.60
N LYS A 494 8.70 114.45 36.57
CA LYS A 494 9.40 113.70 35.52
C LYS A 494 8.99 112.22 35.48
N LYS A 495 8.67 111.63 36.63
CA LYS A 495 8.27 110.22 36.76
C LYS A 495 6.88 109.93 36.17
N LEU A 496 6.02 110.95 36.06
CA LEU A 496 4.66 110.79 35.53
C LEU A 496 4.66 110.58 34.01
N LEU A 497 5.45 111.38 33.29
CA LEU A 497 5.69 111.21 31.84
C LEU A 497 6.41 109.89 31.51
N GLU A 498 7.38 109.49 32.33
CA GLU A 498 8.03 108.18 32.19
C GLU A 498 7.06 107.02 32.41
N LEU A 499 6.11 107.14 33.34
CA LEU A 499 5.05 106.14 33.58
C LEU A 499 4.06 106.02 32.41
N GLU A 500 3.63 107.12 31.79
CA GLU A 500 2.77 107.05 30.60
C GLU A 500 3.51 106.43 29.40
N ALA A 501 4.76 106.82 29.17
CA ALA A 501 5.61 106.20 28.15
C ALA A 501 5.81 104.70 28.41
N HIS A 502 5.98 104.29 29.67
CA HIS A 502 6.10 102.90 30.06
C HIS A 502 4.77 102.12 29.91
N LYS A 503 3.63 102.73 30.26
CA LYS A 503 2.29 102.15 30.07
C LYS A 503 2.01 101.86 28.60
N LYS A 504 2.20 102.84 27.72
CA LYS A 504 2.01 102.67 26.26
C LYS A 504 2.93 101.59 25.67
N LYS A 505 4.15 101.48 26.20
CA LYS A 505 5.14 100.45 25.83
C LYS A 505 4.80 99.05 26.40
N LEU A 506 4.05 98.96 27.50
CA LEU A 506 3.49 97.71 28.02
C LEU A 506 2.26 97.27 27.23
N GLU A 507 1.36 98.19 26.89
CA GLU A 507 0.18 97.91 26.06
C GLU A 507 0.59 97.38 24.67
N GLN A 508 1.55 98.03 24.01
CA GLN A 508 2.14 97.53 22.74
C GLN A 508 2.85 96.18 22.87
N LYS A 509 3.39 95.83 24.05
CA LYS A 509 3.92 94.48 24.31
C LYS A 509 2.80 93.46 24.53
N LEU A 510 1.69 93.85 25.15
CA LEU A 510 0.54 92.99 25.40
C LEU A 510 -0.22 92.65 24.12
N THR A 511 -0.46 93.62 23.22
CA THR A 511 -1.06 93.36 21.90
C THR A 511 -0.17 92.46 21.07
N LYS A 512 1.11 92.82 20.90
CA LYS A 512 2.09 92.02 20.14
C LYS A 512 2.29 90.61 20.71
N LYS A 513 2.21 90.43 22.03
CA LYS A 513 2.22 89.10 22.66
C LYS A 513 0.97 88.31 22.28
N ARG A 514 -0.23 88.88 22.46
CA ARG A 514 -1.51 88.23 22.08
C ARG A 514 -1.56 87.84 20.60
N GLU A 515 -1.17 88.73 19.70
CA GLU A 515 -1.04 88.45 18.27
C GLU A 515 -0.07 87.28 17.99
N SER A 516 1.08 87.24 18.69
CA SER A 516 2.06 86.16 18.54
C SER A 516 1.55 84.81 19.09
N GLU A 517 0.74 84.82 20.15
CA GLU A 517 0.15 83.62 20.73
C GLU A 517 -1.04 83.13 19.89
N GLN A 518 -1.87 84.03 19.37
CA GLN A 518 -2.97 83.70 18.46
C GLN A 518 -2.45 83.13 17.12
N ASN A 519 -1.39 83.70 16.54
CA ASN A 519 -0.75 83.15 15.34
C ASN A 519 -0.06 81.79 15.61
N LYS A 520 0.50 81.57 16.81
CA LYS A 520 1.00 80.25 17.22
C LYS A 520 -0.11 79.22 17.36
N LEU A 521 -1.25 79.58 17.96
CA LEU A 521 -2.40 78.70 18.11
C LEU A 521 -3.05 78.37 16.75
N ALA A 522 -3.22 79.35 15.87
CA ALA A 522 -3.75 79.11 14.52
C ALA A 522 -2.81 78.19 13.70
N SER A 523 -1.50 78.41 13.77
CA SER A 523 -0.51 77.59 13.05
C SER A 523 -0.29 76.20 13.66
N SER A 524 -0.54 75.98 14.95
CA SER A 524 -0.53 74.64 15.55
C SER A 524 -1.83 73.87 15.27
N GLN A 525 -2.98 74.52 15.36
CA GLN A 525 -4.28 73.93 15.00
C GLN A 525 -4.35 73.55 13.52
N GLY A 526 -3.86 74.39 12.61
CA GLY A 526 -3.81 74.06 11.17
C GLY A 526 -2.93 72.84 10.85
N LYS A 527 -1.82 72.64 11.58
CA LYS A 527 -0.97 71.45 11.45
C LYS A 527 -1.66 70.21 12.03
N SER A 528 -2.16 70.31 13.25
CA SER A 528 -2.89 69.22 13.91
C SER A 528 -4.10 68.74 13.09
N ALA A 529 -4.88 69.67 12.53
CA ALA A 529 -6.03 69.35 11.68
C ALA A 529 -5.62 68.68 10.35
N THR A 530 -4.53 69.12 9.72
CA THR A 530 -4.07 68.52 8.44
C THR A 530 -3.37 67.18 8.64
N GLU A 531 -2.75 66.94 9.80
CA GLU A 531 -2.24 65.62 10.17
C GLU A 531 -3.38 64.66 10.55
N ALA A 532 -4.38 65.11 11.32
CA ALA A 532 -5.57 64.32 11.65
C ALA A 532 -6.38 63.94 10.39
N ALA A 533 -6.49 64.84 9.40
CA ALA A 533 -7.12 64.54 8.12
C ALA A 533 -6.37 63.43 7.36
N LYS A 534 -5.03 63.52 7.26
CA LYS A 534 -4.18 62.50 6.62
C LYS A 534 -4.21 61.16 7.36
N ALA A 535 -4.35 61.17 8.69
CA ALA A 535 -4.51 59.94 9.47
C ALA A 535 -5.85 59.26 9.15
N ARG A 536 -6.95 60.01 9.07
CA ARG A 536 -8.27 59.50 8.68
C ARG A 536 -8.27 58.96 7.24
N GLU A 537 -7.68 59.69 6.28
CA GLU A 537 -7.56 59.25 4.88
C GLU A 537 -6.75 57.95 4.74
N ARG A 538 -5.71 57.74 5.58
CA ARG A 538 -4.97 56.47 5.64
C ARG A 538 -5.83 55.33 6.20
N HIS A 539 -6.50 55.56 7.32
CA HIS A 539 -7.37 54.57 7.95
C HIS A 539 -8.54 54.15 7.03
N GLU A 540 -9.17 55.09 6.33
CA GLU A 540 -10.19 54.82 5.31
C GLU A 540 -9.65 53.97 4.15
N ARG A 541 -8.44 54.28 3.66
CA ARG A 541 -7.74 53.49 2.63
C ARG A 541 -7.31 52.10 3.11
N GLU A 542 -7.20 51.88 4.41
CA GLU A 542 -6.85 50.57 5.00
C GLU A 542 -8.11 49.74 5.25
N LEU A 543 -9.18 50.34 5.80
CA LEU A 543 -10.52 49.74 5.87
C LEU A 543 -10.99 49.27 4.49
N LYS A 544 -10.94 50.15 3.47
CA LYS A 544 -11.38 49.80 2.11
C LYS A 544 -10.56 48.65 1.47
N LYS A 545 -9.29 48.49 1.85
CA LYS A 545 -8.46 47.33 1.43
C LYS A 545 -8.82 46.06 2.19
N LEU A 546 -9.26 46.16 3.44
CA LEU A 546 -9.76 45.01 4.21
C LEU A 546 -11.12 44.56 3.69
N GLU A 547 -12.04 45.50 3.44
CA GLU A 547 -13.34 45.23 2.79
C GLU A 547 -13.15 44.57 1.41
N GLU A 548 -12.27 45.11 0.56
CA GLU A 548 -11.99 44.53 -0.76
C GLU A 548 -11.38 43.12 -0.66
N ARG A 549 -10.55 42.84 0.37
CA ARG A 549 -10.06 41.47 0.64
C ARG A 549 -11.18 40.54 1.10
N GLN A 550 -12.00 40.97 2.07
CA GLN A 550 -13.14 40.20 2.58
C GLN A 550 -14.14 39.89 1.46
N GLN A 551 -14.46 40.84 0.59
CA GLN A 551 -15.34 40.63 -0.57
C GLN A 551 -14.74 39.62 -1.56
N ARG A 552 -13.42 39.67 -1.82
CA ARG A 552 -12.72 38.70 -2.68
C ARG A 552 -12.69 37.29 -2.04
N GLU A 553 -12.57 37.18 -0.73
CA GLU A 553 -12.60 35.90 -0.02
C GLU A 553 -14.02 35.32 0.07
N MET A 554 -15.03 36.14 0.35
CA MET A 554 -16.44 35.75 0.30
C MET A 554 -16.83 35.25 -1.09
N LYS A 555 -16.51 35.99 -2.17
CA LYS A 555 -16.75 35.53 -3.54
C LYS A 555 -16.01 34.22 -3.85
N LYS A 556 -14.79 34.04 -3.35
CA LYS A 556 -13.99 32.80 -3.54
C LYS A 556 -14.55 31.61 -2.74
N LEU A 557 -15.29 31.86 -1.65
CA LEU A 557 -16.04 30.85 -0.91
C LEU A 557 -17.36 30.49 -1.59
N GLU A 558 -18.09 31.49 -2.09
CA GLU A 558 -19.30 31.32 -2.90
C GLU A 558 -19.01 30.52 -4.18
N GLU A 559 -18.00 30.94 -4.95
CA GLU A 559 -17.48 30.22 -6.12
C GLU A 559 -16.95 28.80 -5.81
N ARG A 560 -16.70 28.45 -4.54
CA ARG A 560 -16.37 27.09 -4.11
C ARG A 560 -17.63 26.29 -3.80
N LYS A 561 -18.58 26.88 -3.06
CA LYS A 561 -19.89 26.28 -2.77
C LYS A 561 -20.65 25.95 -4.06
N ASP A 562 -20.69 26.85 -5.04
CA ASP A 562 -21.38 26.59 -6.31
C ASP A 562 -20.77 25.41 -7.08
N LYS A 563 -19.44 25.32 -7.11
CA LYS A 563 -18.70 24.23 -7.76
C LYS A 563 -18.86 22.90 -7.00
N GLU A 564 -19.12 22.95 -5.70
CA GLU A 564 -19.44 21.78 -4.87
C GLU A 564 -20.89 21.33 -5.05
N VAL A 565 -21.86 22.26 -5.04
CA VAL A 565 -23.29 22.01 -5.30
C VAL A 565 -23.50 21.43 -6.71
N GLU A 566 -22.84 21.99 -7.73
CA GLU A 566 -22.93 21.47 -9.09
C GLU A 566 -22.31 20.07 -9.22
N LYS A 567 -21.19 19.82 -8.52
CA LYS A 567 -20.55 18.50 -8.46
C LYS A 567 -21.44 17.48 -7.72
N ALA A 568 -22.19 17.91 -6.70
CA ALA A 568 -23.15 17.09 -5.99
C ALA A 568 -24.40 16.78 -6.85
N ARG A 569 -24.96 17.78 -7.54
CA ARG A 569 -26.07 17.63 -8.50
C ARG A 569 -25.71 16.62 -9.59
N ARG A 570 -24.58 16.82 -10.25
CA ARG A 570 -24.09 15.95 -11.32
C ARG A 570 -23.69 14.54 -10.84
N LYS A 571 -23.39 14.35 -9.55
CA LYS A 571 -23.27 13.01 -8.93
C LYS A 571 -24.64 12.36 -8.75
N ARG A 572 -25.65 13.11 -8.28
CA ARG A 572 -27.01 12.60 -8.05
C ARG A 572 -27.72 12.21 -9.34
N GLU A 573 -27.57 13.01 -10.40
CA GLU A 573 -28.05 12.68 -11.75
C GLU A 573 -27.45 11.35 -12.23
N LYS A 574 -26.12 11.22 -12.22
CA LYS A 574 -25.43 9.97 -12.62
C LYS A 574 -25.79 8.74 -11.79
N GLN A 575 -26.13 8.92 -10.51
CA GLN A 575 -26.59 7.83 -9.66
C GLN A 575 -28.00 7.38 -10.07
N ASN A 576 -28.92 8.34 -10.28
CA ASN A 576 -30.26 8.04 -10.80
C ASN A 576 -30.20 7.34 -12.16
N ASP A 577 -29.33 7.79 -13.08
CA ASP A 577 -29.12 7.17 -14.40
C ASP A 577 -28.63 5.71 -14.26
N LYS A 578 -27.68 5.46 -13.35
CA LYS A 578 -27.14 4.13 -13.06
C LYS A 578 -28.20 3.21 -12.47
N ASP A 579 -29.02 3.70 -11.55
CA ASP A 579 -30.07 2.92 -10.90
C ASP A 579 -31.24 2.63 -11.86
N MET A 580 -31.58 3.58 -12.75
CA MET A 580 -32.52 3.35 -13.84
C MET A 580 -32.00 2.30 -14.83
N LEU A 581 -30.72 2.39 -15.25
CA LEU A 581 -30.10 1.40 -16.13
C LEU A 581 -30.02 0.00 -15.48
N SER A 582 -29.71 -0.07 -14.18
CA SER A 582 -29.71 -1.29 -13.37
C SER A 582 -31.10 -1.93 -13.35
N ARG A 583 -32.15 -1.12 -13.12
CA ARG A 583 -33.54 -1.57 -13.15
C ARG A 583 -33.94 -2.11 -14.53
N VAL A 584 -33.71 -1.36 -15.60
CA VAL A 584 -34.02 -1.79 -16.99
C VAL A 584 -33.26 -3.06 -17.37
N THR A 585 -32.02 -3.23 -16.87
CA THR A 585 -31.24 -4.46 -17.09
C THR A 585 -31.85 -5.67 -16.39
N ARG A 586 -32.32 -5.52 -15.13
CA ARG A 586 -33.03 -6.57 -14.40
C ARG A 586 -34.34 -6.95 -15.09
N GLU A 587 -35.15 -5.95 -15.47
CA GLU A 587 -36.41 -6.16 -16.18
C GLU A 587 -36.17 -6.88 -17.53
N ARG A 588 -35.16 -6.50 -18.31
CA ARG A 588 -34.72 -7.20 -19.53
C ARG A 588 -34.38 -8.67 -19.26
N ASP A 589 -33.63 -8.96 -18.22
CA ASP A 589 -33.15 -10.32 -17.93
C ASP A 589 -34.26 -11.22 -17.37
N ASP A 590 -35.24 -10.65 -16.65
CA ASP A 590 -36.47 -11.35 -16.29
C ASP A 590 -37.35 -11.65 -17.52
N PHE A 591 -37.47 -10.71 -18.47
CA PHE A 591 -38.15 -10.99 -19.74
C PHE A 591 -37.42 -12.07 -20.55
N ARG A 592 -36.08 -12.06 -20.59
CA ARG A 592 -35.29 -13.12 -21.24
C ARG A 592 -35.54 -14.49 -20.59
N ARG A 593 -35.48 -14.58 -19.25
CA ARG A 593 -35.81 -15.82 -18.50
C ARG A 593 -37.21 -16.34 -18.82
N ARG A 594 -38.22 -15.46 -18.85
CA ARG A 594 -39.60 -15.83 -19.18
C ARG A 594 -39.74 -16.35 -20.61
N VAL A 595 -39.09 -15.70 -21.59
CA VAL A 595 -39.08 -16.16 -22.98
C VAL A 595 -38.40 -17.53 -23.11
N GLU A 596 -37.29 -17.76 -22.41
CA GLU A 596 -36.57 -19.04 -22.44
C GLU A 596 -37.40 -20.20 -21.85
N ILE A 597 -38.10 -19.96 -20.72
CA ILE A 597 -39.03 -20.93 -20.14
C ILE A 597 -40.15 -21.28 -21.14
N VAL A 598 -40.81 -20.27 -21.71
CA VAL A 598 -41.90 -20.46 -22.69
C VAL A 598 -41.38 -21.14 -23.97
N GLN A 599 -40.13 -20.95 -24.36
CA GLN A 599 -39.51 -21.66 -25.48
C GLN A 599 -39.35 -23.16 -25.17
N ARG A 600 -38.80 -23.52 -23.99
CA ARG A 600 -38.68 -24.92 -23.56
C ARG A 600 -40.05 -25.60 -23.40
N GLU A 601 -41.04 -24.90 -22.86
CA GLU A 601 -42.43 -25.38 -22.79
C GLU A 601 -43.02 -25.66 -24.19
N ASN A 602 -42.78 -24.77 -25.16
CA ASN A 602 -43.24 -24.97 -26.55
C ASN A 602 -42.49 -26.11 -27.26
N GLU A 603 -41.25 -26.38 -26.90
CA GLU A 603 -40.46 -27.50 -27.42
C GLU A 603 -41.00 -28.84 -26.89
N LEU A 604 -41.15 -28.96 -25.57
CA LEU A 604 -41.71 -30.15 -24.90
C LEU A 604 -43.15 -30.44 -25.37
N LEU A 605 -43.98 -29.40 -25.55
CA LEU A 605 -45.32 -29.55 -26.12
C LEU A 605 -45.30 -30.03 -27.59
N ARG A 606 -44.29 -29.64 -28.39
CA ARG A 606 -44.14 -30.16 -29.77
C ARG A 606 -43.73 -31.62 -29.79
N GLU A 607 -42.84 -32.03 -28.88
CA GLU A 607 -42.45 -33.44 -28.73
C GLU A 607 -43.66 -34.31 -28.35
N GLN A 608 -44.43 -33.89 -27.33
CA GLN A 608 -45.67 -34.56 -26.93
C GLN A 608 -46.70 -34.64 -28.07
N ILE A 609 -46.90 -33.56 -28.83
CA ILE A 609 -47.77 -33.58 -30.02
C ILE A 609 -47.23 -34.56 -31.07
N GLY A 610 -45.91 -34.64 -31.27
CA GLY A 610 -45.26 -35.59 -32.16
C GLY A 610 -45.37 -37.05 -31.70
N GLU A 611 -45.42 -37.31 -30.40
CA GLU A 611 -45.70 -38.63 -29.82
C GLU A 611 -47.16 -39.02 -30.02
N VAL A 612 -48.10 -38.16 -29.62
CA VAL A 612 -49.53 -38.39 -29.80
C VAL A 612 -49.90 -38.56 -31.29
N GLN A 613 -49.21 -37.88 -32.22
CA GLN A 613 -49.37 -38.10 -33.65
C GLN A 613 -48.81 -39.45 -34.13
N ARG A 614 -47.65 -39.89 -33.61
CA ARG A 614 -47.09 -41.23 -33.89
C ARG A 614 -48.02 -42.32 -33.37
N GLU A 615 -48.50 -42.21 -32.13
CA GLU A 615 -49.44 -43.17 -31.54
C GLU A 615 -50.76 -43.23 -32.29
N ASN A 616 -51.39 -42.09 -32.60
CA ASN A 616 -52.60 -42.05 -33.41
C ASN A 616 -52.38 -42.67 -34.79
N THR A 617 -51.22 -42.44 -35.42
CA THR A 617 -50.89 -43.06 -36.72
C THR A 617 -50.82 -44.59 -36.60
N VAL A 618 -50.18 -45.12 -35.55
CA VAL A 618 -50.11 -46.57 -35.29
C VAL A 618 -51.48 -47.15 -34.94
N LEU A 619 -52.29 -46.44 -34.16
CA LEU A 619 -53.65 -46.86 -33.82
C LEU A 619 -54.56 -46.90 -35.05
N VAL A 620 -54.54 -45.86 -35.90
CA VAL A 620 -55.27 -45.84 -37.16
C VAL A 620 -54.83 -47.01 -38.06
N GLN A 621 -53.52 -47.24 -38.23
CA GLN A 621 -53.02 -48.37 -39.01
C GLN A 621 -53.45 -49.74 -38.46
N LYS A 622 -53.53 -49.90 -37.13
CA LYS A 622 -54.05 -51.11 -36.49
C LYS A 622 -55.55 -51.28 -36.74
N ILE A 623 -56.34 -50.20 -36.63
CA ILE A 623 -57.78 -50.20 -36.90
C ILE A 623 -58.06 -50.53 -38.36
N THR A 624 -57.40 -49.89 -39.33
CA THR A 624 -57.58 -50.16 -40.78
C THR A 624 -57.28 -51.62 -41.15
N LYS A 625 -56.38 -52.30 -40.41
CA LYS A 625 -56.06 -53.73 -40.62
C LYS A 625 -57.04 -54.69 -39.92
N GLY A 626 -57.94 -54.19 -39.07
CA GLY A 626 -58.99 -54.97 -38.43
C GLY A 626 -60.24 -55.10 -39.32
N LYS A 627 -60.92 -56.26 -39.27
CA LYS A 627 -62.20 -56.46 -39.98
C LYS A 627 -63.23 -55.41 -39.49
N GLY A 628 -63.76 -54.61 -40.42
CA GLY A 628 -64.73 -53.54 -40.15
C GLY A 628 -64.11 -52.19 -39.75
N GLY A 629 -62.79 -52.08 -39.60
CA GLY A 629 -62.16 -50.83 -39.12
C GLY A 629 -62.27 -49.64 -40.08
N GLU A 630 -62.49 -49.88 -41.37
CA GLU A 630 -62.66 -48.82 -42.38
C GLU A 630 -64.00 -48.08 -42.22
N GLU A 631 -65.09 -48.78 -41.88
CA GLU A 631 -66.38 -48.17 -41.52
C GLU A 631 -66.28 -47.34 -40.23
N VAL A 632 -65.56 -47.84 -39.22
CA VAL A 632 -65.34 -47.14 -37.94
C VAL A 632 -64.58 -45.83 -38.16
N LEU A 633 -63.52 -45.84 -38.96
CA LEU A 633 -62.75 -44.64 -39.30
C LEU A 633 -63.58 -43.64 -40.13
N SER A 634 -64.46 -44.13 -41.01
CA SER A 634 -65.41 -43.29 -41.76
C SER A 634 -66.40 -42.59 -40.82
N ALA A 635 -66.99 -43.31 -39.87
CA ALA A 635 -67.91 -42.74 -38.88
C ALA A 635 -67.24 -41.67 -38.00
N VAL A 636 -66.04 -41.93 -37.48
CA VAL A 636 -65.26 -40.98 -36.65
C VAL A 636 -64.89 -39.72 -37.44
N ARG A 637 -64.51 -39.85 -38.72
CA ARG A 637 -64.28 -38.70 -39.62
C ARG A 637 -65.57 -37.88 -39.82
N GLY A 638 -66.71 -38.55 -39.92
CA GLY A 638 -68.03 -37.93 -40.02
C GLY A 638 -68.48 -37.14 -38.77
N GLU A 639 -68.02 -37.50 -37.58
CA GLU A 639 -68.23 -36.73 -36.34
C GLU A 639 -67.30 -35.52 -36.24
N LEU A 640 -65.99 -35.72 -36.45
CA LEU A 640 -64.98 -34.66 -36.33
C LEU A 640 -65.27 -33.50 -37.30
N GLY A 641 -65.71 -33.81 -38.52
CA GLY A 641 -66.12 -32.81 -39.52
C GLY A 641 -67.32 -31.94 -39.11
N LYS A 642 -68.13 -32.36 -38.13
CA LYS A 642 -69.25 -31.57 -37.59
C LYS A 642 -68.81 -30.62 -36.47
N LYS A 643 -67.87 -31.03 -35.62
CA LYS A 643 -67.39 -30.20 -34.48
C LYS A 643 -66.49 -29.04 -34.92
N GLY A 644 -65.76 -29.16 -36.04
CA GLY A 644 -64.81 -28.14 -36.50
C GLY A 644 -65.38 -26.80 -36.98
N LYS A 645 -66.70 -26.58 -36.95
CA LYS A 645 -67.35 -25.36 -37.47
C LYS A 645 -67.65 -24.25 -36.45
N GLN A 646 -67.38 -24.46 -35.16
CA GLN A 646 -67.44 -23.40 -34.15
C GLN A 646 -66.03 -23.00 -33.72
N ARG A 647 -65.57 -21.85 -34.20
CA ARG A 647 -64.30 -21.22 -33.82
C ARG A 647 -64.61 -19.78 -33.39
N PRO A 648 -64.30 -19.36 -32.15
CA PRO A 648 -64.60 -18.01 -31.69
C PRO A 648 -63.75 -16.98 -32.43
N GLU A 649 -64.30 -15.78 -32.64
CA GLU A 649 -63.57 -14.69 -33.29
C GLU A 649 -62.45 -14.14 -32.40
N SER A 650 -61.38 -13.66 -33.03
CA SER A 650 -60.19 -13.16 -32.33
C SER A 650 -60.45 -11.82 -31.64
N MET A 651 -60.17 -11.73 -30.34
CA MET A 651 -60.06 -10.45 -29.65
C MET A 651 -58.99 -9.57 -30.32
N ARG A 652 -59.33 -8.31 -30.59
CA ARG A 652 -58.38 -7.28 -31.03
C ARG A 652 -57.35 -7.02 -29.95
N SER A 653 -56.08 -6.94 -30.33
CA SER A 653 -55.02 -6.40 -29.48
C SER A 653 -55.23 -4.90 -29.27
N TYR A 654 -55.33 -4.48 -28.00
CA TYR A 654 -55.24 -3.05 -27.66
C TYR A 654 -53.78 -2.62 -27.65
N SER A 655 -53.42 -1.76 -28.61
CA SER A 655 -52.18 -0.99 -28.61
C SER A 655 -52.44 0.35 -27.92
N SER A 656 -52.00 0.51 -26.67
CA SER A 656 -51.99 1.79 -25.96
C SER A 656 -50.56 2.30 -25.78
N VAL A 657 -50.28 3.49 -26.30
CA VAL A 657 -49.02 4.22 -26.07
C VAL A 657 -49.19 5.10 -24.83
N ALA A 658 -48.29 4.93 -23.85
CA ALA A 658 -47.96 5.90 -22.81
C ALA A 658 -46.58 5.53 -22.24
#